data_AF-A0AAV6WED7-F1
#
_entry.id   AF-A0AAV6WED7-F1
#
_cell.length_a   1.000
_cell.length_b   1.000
_cell.length_c   1.000
_cell.angle_alpha   90.00
_cell.angle_beta   90.00
_cell.angle_gamma   90.00
#
_symmetry.space_group_name_H-M   'P 1'
#
loop_
_entity.id
_entity.type
_entity.pdbx_description
1 polymer ?
#
loop_
_entity_poly.entity_id
_entity_poly.type
_entity_poly.pdbx_seq_one_letter_code
_entity_poly.pdbx_strand_id
1 'polypeptide(L)'
;MSSSHLPATTDSLLQAAEAKSPSEAISILYQVLENPSSSSEALRIKEQAITNLSDLLKQEGRASELQNLLVKLRPFFSLIPKAKTAKIVRVILDAVAKIPGLIKEVRRLDDKLLLVEIDLLESKLHFSLRNLPKAKAALTAARTAANAIYVPPAQQGTIDLQSGILHAEEKDYKTGYSYFYEAFEAFNALDDSQAIYSLKYMLLCKIMVNQADDVAGIISSPKVGLQYQGPELDAMKAVADAHSKRSLGLFETALKNFKTQLDEDPIVHRHLSSLYDTLMEQNLCKLIEPFSRVEIAHIAELIELPVHHVEKKLSQMILDKKFAGTLDQGAGCLVIFDDPKTDEIYPATLETISNMGKVVDSLYNQLTVRAFVVAFVLCILFTFIVMKLNLTTGIIPSLNVSAGLLGFFFVKIWTSVLEKCGLLKQPFTRQENTVIQTCVVAASGIAFSGGFGSYLFGMSEVVARQSTEANDALNVKDPTLAWMIGFLFVVSFLGLFSVVPLRKIMIVDFKLTYPSGTATAHLINSFHTPQGAKLAKKQVRTLGKFFSFSFLWGFFQWFFTAGDDCGFISFPTFGLKAYRNKFYFDFSATYVGVGMICPYLINVSLLVGAILSWGVMWPLIQGRKGSWYSADYRSDSLHGLQGYKVFIAIAMILGDGLYNFVKVLGGTLFGLYNQIRDKNANHVLPVGNQSSPPAPELSYDDQRRTQLFLKDQIPTSFAIVGYITVAVVSTIILPRIFHPLKWYYIVVIYILAPTLAFCNAYGCGLTDWSLASTYGKLAIFVIGAWAGAHNGGVLAGLAACGVMMNIVSTASDLTQDFKTGYMTLASPRSMFVSQIIGTAMGCVISPCVFWLFYKAFHDFGVPGSQYPAPFALVYRNMAILGVEGFSALPKRCLMLCYVFFGVAIAINFVRDVVGPRRAKFIPIPMAMAIPFYLGGYFTIDMCLGSLILFMWSKIDKVKADALGPAVASGLICGDGIWSMPSAILALAGIKPPICMKFLSRSANSRVDTFLGS
;
A
#
# COMPACT_ATOMS: atom_id res chain seq x y z
N MET A 1 46.91 -39.35 -60.56
CA MET A 1 45.47 -39.70 -60.66
C MET A 1 44.68 -38.41 -60.61
N SER A 2 43.62 -38.36 -61.41
CA SER A 2 43.06 -37.21 -62.16
C SER A 2 42.76 -35.89 -61.43
N SER A 3 42.99 -34.81 -62.17
CA SER A 3 42.47 -33.45 -62.00
C SER A 3 40.97 -33.41 -61.66
N SER A 4 40.62 -32.88 -60.49
CA SER A 4 39.25 -32.68 -60.01
C SER A 4 38.77 -31.24 -60.26
N HIS A 5 38.81 -30.77 -61.50
CA HIS A 5 38.18 -29.51 -61.88
C HIS A 5 36.95 -29.82 -62.74
N LEU A 6 35.78 -29.36 -62.29
CA LEU A 6 34.56 -29.47 -63.09
C LEU A 6 34.58 -28.37 -64.17
N PRO A 7 34.23 -28.69 -65.43
CA PRO A 7 34.04 -27.68 -66.48
C PRO A 7 32.97 -26.67 -66.05
N ALA A 8 33.24 -25.37 -66.21
CA ALA A 8 32.29 -24.30 -65.91
C ALA A 8 31.18 -24.22 -66.98
N THR A 9 30.31 -25.23 -67.01
CA THR A 9 29.15 -25.34 -67.90
C THR A 9 27.84 -25.27 -67.11
N THR A 10 26.73 -24.98 -67.78
CA THR A 10 25.40 -24.89 -67.14
C THR A 10 25.00 -26.21 -66.45
N ASP A 11 25.46 -27.35 -66.99
CA ASP A 11 25.22 -28.67 -66.40
C ASP A 11 25.91 -28.84 -65.03
N SER A 12 27.07 -28.22 -64.82
CA SER A 12 27.77 -28.25 -63.52
C SER A 12 27.02 -27.49 -62.42
N LEU A 13 26.26 -26.43 -62.79
CA LEU A 13 25.39 -25.70 -61.85
C LEU A 13 24.12 -26.49 -61.54
N LEU A 14 23.57 -27.22 -62.51
CA LEU A 14 22.43 -28.12 -62.31
C LEU A 14 22.82 -29.28 -61.39
N GLN A 15 24.02 -29.84 -61.56
CA GLN A 15 24.54 -30.90 -60.71
C GLN A 15 24.73 -30.45 -59.24
N ALA A 16 25.07 -29.18 -59.02
CA ALA A 16 25.10 -28.60 -57.68
C ALA A 16 23.69 -28.37 -57.08
N ALA A 17 22.69 -28.10 -57.92
CA ALA A 17 21.30 -27.89 -57.48
C ALA A 17 20.57 -29.21 -57.18
N GLU A 18 20.96 -30.32 -57.83
CA GLU A 18 20.36 -31.66 -57.64
C GLU A 18 21.02 -32.47 -56.51
N ALA A 19 22.06 -31.94 -55.86
CA ALA A 19 22.76 -32.62 -54.77
C ALA A 19 21.88 -32.77 -53.52
N LYS A 20 21.88 -33.96 -52.90
CA LYS A 20 21.01 -34.28 -51.75
C LYS A 20 21.46 -33.66 -50.43
N SER A 21 22.70 -33.19 -50.33
CA SER A 21 23.25 -32.56 -49.13
C SER A 21 23.87 -31.18 -49.44
N PRO A 22 23.65 -30.16 -48.59
CA PRO A 22 24.15 -28.80 -48.83
C PRO A 22 25.70 -28.74 -48.82
N SER A 23 26.36 -29.58 -48.02
CA SER A 23 27.83 -29.68 -47.97
C SER A 23 28.44 -30.17 -49.29
N GLU A 24 27.76 -31.09 -49.96
CA GLU A 24 28.17 -31.63 -51.26
C GLU A 24 27.96 -30.58 -52.36
N ALA A 25 26.84 -29.87 -52.35
CA ALA A 25 26.59 -28.74 -53.24
C ALA A 25 27.64 -27.62 -53.11
N ILE A 26 28.04 -27.30 -51.87
CA ILE A 26 29.11 -26.32 -51.60
C ILE A 26 30.45 -26.79 -52.19
N SER A 27 30.80 -28.08 -52.05
CA SER A 27 32.05 -28.61 -52.60
C SER A 27 32.11 -28.57 -54.13
N ILE A 28 30.99 -28.88 -54.80
CA ILE A 28 30.84 -28.84 -56.26
C ILE A 28 31.00 -27.40 -56.76
N LEU A 29 30.36 -26.42 -56.10
CA LEU A 29 30.46 -25.01 -56.46
C LEU A 29 31.89 -24.46 -56.30
N TYR A 30 32.64 -24.91 -55.28
CA TYR A 30 34.06 -24.57 -55.15
C TYR A 30 34.92 -25.16 -56.29
N GLN A 31 34.64 -26.39 -56.72
CA GLN A 31 35.38 -27.01 -57.84
C GLN A 31 35.10 -26.31 -59.19
N VAL A 32 33.89 -25.76 -59.37
CA VAL A 32 33.54 -24.94 -60.56
C VAL A 32 34.29 -23.61 -60.55
N LEU A 33 34.51 -23.02 -59.36
CA LEU A 33 35.25 -21.76 -59.20
C LEU A 33 36.75 -21.90 -59.47
N GLU A 34 37.34 -23.04 -59.15
CA GLU A 34 38.77 -23.34 -59.34
C GLU A 34 39.16 -23.66 -60.79
N ASN A 35 38.19 -23.75 -61.70
CA ASN A 35 38.48 -24.00 -63.12
C ASN A 35 39.29 -22.84 -63.75
N PRO A 36 40.40 -23.08 -64.47
CA PRO A 36 41.25 -22.02 -65.04
C PRO A 36 40.68 -21.33 -66.29
N SER A 37 39.55 -21.77 -66.84
CA SER A 37 38.94 -21.18 -68.05
C SER A 37 38.47 -19.73 -67.85
N SER A 38 38.81 -18.86 -68.80
CA SER A 38 38.56 -17.40 -68.80
C SER A 38 37.63 -16.93 -69.93
N SER A 39 36.89 -17.84 -70.58
CA SER A 39 35.90 -17.47 -71.58
C SER A 39 34.76 -16.63 -70.98
N SER A 40 34.15 -15.74 -71.77
CA SER A 40 33.07 -14.85 -71.30
C SER A 40 31.88 -15.62 -70.70
N GLU A 41 31.60 -16.80 -71.23
CA GLU A 41 30.53 -17.69 -70.75
C GLU A 41 30.91 -18.40 -69.44
N ALA A 42 32.16 -18.86 -69.30
CA ALA A 42 32.67 -19.42 -68.06
C ALA A 42 32.71 -18.38 -66.92
N LEU A 43 33.03 -17.12 -67.21
CA LEU A 43 32.99 -16.03 -66.23
C LEU A 43 31.57 -15.72 -65.74
N ARG A 44 30.57 -15.81 -66.62
CA ARG A 44 29.14 -15.63 -66.25
C ARG A 44 28.63 -16.78 -65.39
N ILE A 45 29.02 -18.02 -65.70
CA ILE A 45 28.68 -19.20 -64.90
C ILE A 45 29.34 -19.14 -63.52
N LYS A 46 30.60 -18.68 -63.43
CA LYS A 46 31.27 -18.43 -62.15
C LYS A 46 30.60 -17.31 -61.33
N GLU A 47 30.14 -16.24 -61.96
CA GLU A 47 29.38 -15.16 -61.29
C GLU A 47 28.09 -15.72 -60.63
N GLN A 48 27.37 -16.60 -61.35
CA GLN A 48 26.17 -17.24 -60.83
C GLN A 48 26.47 -18.29 -59.74
N ALA A 49 27.56 -19.05 -59.90
CA ALA A 49 28.05 -19.97 -58.88
C ALA A 49 28.37 -19.25 -57.55
N ILE A 50 29.01 -18.07 -57.61
CA ILE A 50 29.33 -17.26 -56.42
C ILE A 50 28.08 -16.81 -55.68
N THR A 51 27.04 -16.42 -56.42
CA THR A 51 25.78 -15.96 -55.83
C THR A 51 25.08 -17.11 -55.10
N ASN A 52 24.96 -18.26 -55.76
CA ASN A 52 24.36 -19.46 -55.17
C ASN A 52 25.16 -19.98 -53.98
N LEU A 53 26.49 -19.97 -54.07
CA LEU A 53 27.38 -20.36 -52.97
C LEU A 53 27.22 -19.42 -51.75
N SER A 54 27.11 -18.12 -51.99
CA SER A 54 26.92 -17.12 -50.93
C SER A 54 25.58 -17.31 -50.22
N ASP A 55 24.51 -17.63 -50.95
CA ASP A 55 23.20 -17.89 -50.36
C ASP A 55 23.14 -19.21 -49.58
N LEU A 56 23.81 -20.28 -50.04
CA LEU A 56 23.90 -21.55 -49.32
C LEU A 56 24.74 -21.42 -48.03
N LEU A 57 25.90 -20.75 -48.10
CA LEU A 57 26.74 -20.51 -46.91
C LEU A 57 26.04 -19.62 -45.88
N LYS A 58 25.19 -18.70 -46.33
CA LYS A 58 24.32 -17.89 -45.48
C LYS A 58 23.24 -18.74 -44.79
N GLN A 59 22.62 -19.69 -45.50
CA GLN A 59 21.61 -20.59 -44.90
C GLN A 59 22.21 -21.52 -43.84
N GLU A 60 23.43 -22.02 -44.05
CA GLU A 60 24.16 -22.88 -43.11
C GLU A 60 24.88 -22.10 -41.98
N GLY A 61 24.90 -20.77 -42.03
CA GLY A 61 25.50 -19.92 -40.98
C GLY A 61 27.03 -20.01 -40.85
N ARG A 62 27.75 -20.41 -41.90
CA ARG A 62 29.22 -20.62 -41.88
C ARG A 62 30.01 -19.33 -42.18
N ALA A 63 30.11 -18.45 -41.19
CA ALA A 63 30.70 -17.10 -41.35
C ALA A 63 32.18 -17.07 -41.78
N SER A 64 33.02 -17.99 -41.28
CA SER A 64 34.45 -18.05 -41.59
C SER A 64 34.75 -18.44 -43.04
N GLU A 65 33.94 -19.32 -43.63
CA GLU A 65 34.07 -19.71 -45.05
C GLU A 65 33.62 -18.58 -45.98
N LEU A 66 32.60 -17.81 -45.59
CA LEU A 66 32.12 -16.65 -46.35
C LEU A 66 33.14 -15.50 -46.35
N GLN A 67 33.89 -15.33 -45.25
CA GLN A 67 35.02 -14.39 -45.18
C GLN A 67 36.20 -14.85 -46.05
N ASN A 68 36.56 -16.14 -45.99
CA ASN A 68 37.63 -16.70 -46.82
C ASN A 68 37.28 -16.70 -48.32
N LEU A 69 35.99 -16.76 -48.68
CA LEU A 69 35.52 -16.66 -50.06
C LEU A 69 35.92 -15.32 -50.70
N LEU A 70 35.77 -14.18 -50.00
CA LEU A 70 36.19 -12.86 -50.50
C LEU A 70 37.69 -12.80 -50.80
N VAL A 71 38.51 -13.48 -49.99
CA VAL A 71 39.96 -13.55 -50.22
C VAL A 71 40.27 -14.43 -51.44
N LYS A 72 39.61 -15.58 -51.56
CA LYS A 72 39.78 -16.50 -52.70
C LYS A 72 39.28 -15.91 -54.03
N LEU A 73 38.31 -14.99 -54.00
CA LEU A 73 37.77 -14.33 -55.20
C LEU A 73 38.60 -13.15 -55.71
N ARG A 74 39.65 -12.72 -54.97
CA ARG A 74 40.52 -11.60 -55.40
C ARG A 74 41.10 -11.77 -56.82
N PRO A 75 41.61 -12.95 -57.24
CA PRO A 75 42.10 -13.14 -58.61
C PRO A 75 40.98 -13.13 -59.65
N PHE A 76 39.75 -13.50 -59.27
CA PHE A 76 38.58 -13.42 -60.14
C PHE A 76 38.12 -11.98 -60.35
N PHE A 77 38.22 -11.13 -59.32
CA PHE A 77 37.84 -9.71 -59.41
C PHE A 77 38.70 -8.90 -60.37
N SER A 78 39.95 -9.31 -60.63
CA SER A 78 40.78 -8.70 -61.68
C SER A 78 40.34 -9.06 -63.11
N LEU A 79 39.53 -10.11 -63.29
CA LEU A 79 39.10 -10.61 -64.61
C LEU A 79 37.73 -10.06 -65.04
N ILE A 80 37.00 -9.37 -64.16
CA ILE A 80 35.65 -8.84 -64.44
C ILE A 80 35.59 -7.30 -64.32
N PRO A 81 34.62 -6.62 -64.98
CA PRO A 81 34.48 -5.16 -64.87
C PRO A 81 34.17 -4.69 -63.44
N LYS A 82 34.78 -3.56 -63.03
CA LYS A 82 34.67 -2.99 -61.67
C LYS A 82 33.23 -2.79 -61.17
N ALA A 83 32.30 -2.45 -62.06
CA ALA A 83 30.88 -2.30 -61.72
C ALA A 83 30.23 -3.62 -61.27
N LYS A 84 30.60 -4.75 -61.88
CA LYS A 84 30.15 -6.08 -61.48
C LYS A 84 30.84 -6.55 -60.20
N THR A 85 32.13 -6.25 -60.05
CA THR A 85 32.87 -6.47 -58.80
C THR A 85 32.19 -5.80 -57.62
N ALA A 86 31.81 -4.53 -57.75
CA ALA A 86 31.10 -3.78 -56.70
C ALA A 86 29.74 -4.41 -56.36
N LYS A 87 29.00 -4.91 -57.36
CA LYS A 87 27.72 -5.59 -57.14
C LYS A 87 27.89 -6.90 -56.38
N ILE A 88 28.85 -7.74 -56.76
CA ILE A 88 29.14 -9.02 -56.09
C ILE A 88 29.62 -8.78 -54.65
N VAL A 89 30.54 -7.83 -54.45
CA VAL A 89 31.04 -7.46 -53.12
C VAL A 89 29.92 -6.93 -52.23
N ARG A 90 29.01 -6.10 -52.76
CA ARG A 90 27.84 -5.59 -52.02
C ARG A 90 26.88 -6.70 -51.59
N VAL A 91 26.59 -7.66 -52.47
CA VAL A 91 25.72 -8.81 -52.15
C VAL A 91 26.34 -9.67 -51.04
N ILE A 92 27.65 -9.93 -51.11
CA ILE A 92 28.36 -10.69 -50.08
C ILE A 92 28.40 -9.90 -48.76
N LEU A 93 28.64 -8.58 -48.78
CA LEU A 93 28.63 -7.73 -47.58
C LEU A 93 27.24 -7.62 -46.95
N ASP A 94 26.17 -7.50 -47.75
CA ASP A 94 24.78 -7.52 -47.27
C ASP A 94 24.41 -8.88 -46.67
N ALA A 95 24.96 -9.98 -47.22
CA ALA A 95 24.80 -11.31 -46.65
C ALA A 95 25.54 -11.46 -45.31
N VAL A 96 26.77 -10.93 -45.20
CA VAL A 96 27.56 -10.88 -43.96
C VAL A 96 26.87 -10.04 -42.88
N ALA A 97 26.34 -8.86 -43.24
CA ALA A 97 25.67 -7.94 -42.31
C ALA A 97 24.36 -8.51 -41.73
N LYS A 98 23.71 -9.44 -42.44
CA LYS A 98 22.49 -10.11 -41.98
C LYS A 98 22.75 -11.35 -41.13
N ILE A 99 24.00 -11.76 -40.92
CA ILE A 99 24.36 -12.83 -39.97
C ILE A 99 24.37 -12.23 -38.56
N PRO A 100 23.38 -12.53 -37.69
CA PRO A 100 23.38 -12.04 -36.32
C PRO A 100 24.51 -12.74 -35.56
N GLY A 101 25.59 -12.03 -35.27
CA GLY A 101 26.74 -12.62 -34.58
C GLY A 101 28.08 -12.00 -34.95
N LEU A 102 28.21 -11.35 -36.11
CA LEU A 102 29.52 -10.83 -36.55
C LEU A 102 30.11 -9.79 -35.60
N ILE A 103 29.31 -8.84 -35.09
CA ILE A 103 29.75 -7.88 -34.05
C ILE A 103 30.13 -8.63 -32.75
N LYS A 104 29.45 -9.74 -32.45
CA LYS A 104 29.74 -10.57 -31.26
C LYS A 104 31.01 -11.40 -31.44
N GLU A 105 31.32 -11.82 -32.67
CA GLU A 105 32.54 -12.53 -33.04
C GLU A 105 33.75 -11.59 -33.17
N VAL A 106 33.60 -10.39 -33.73
CA VAL A 106 34.66 -9.38 -33.78
C VAL A 106 34.97 -8.84 -32.38
N ARG A 107 33.95 -8.59 -31.54
CA ARG A 107 34.16 -8.31 -30.09
C ARG A 107 34.83 -9.47 -29.35
N ARG A 108 34.80 -10.69 -29.89
CA ARG A 108 35.47 -11.88 -29.34
C ARG A 108 36.91 -12.03 -29.86
N LEU A 109 37.23 -11.46 -31.03
CA LEU A 109 38.54 -11.52 -31.69
C LEU A 109 39.49 -10.38 -31.25
N ASP A 110 39.00 -9.37 -30.51
CA ASP A 110 39.75 -8.23 -29.93
C ASP A 110 40.56 -7.38 -30.94
N ASP A 111 40.24 -7.49 -32.24
CA ASP A 111 40.76 -6.59 -33.27
C ASP A 111 40.03 -5.24 -33.21
N LYS A 112 40.59 -4.34 -32.42
CA LYS A 112 40.01 -3.02 -32.12
C LYS A 112 40.06 -2.07 -33.32
N LEU A 113 41.01 -2.21 -34.25
CA LEU A 113 41.08 -1.37 -35.44
C LEU A 113 39.93 -1.67 -36.39
N LEU A 114 39.68 -2.96 -36.64
CA LEU A 114 38.55 -3.39 -37.46
C LEU A 114 37.20 -3.04 -36.80
N LEU A 115 37.13 -3.11 -35.46
CA LEU A 115 35.93 -2.72 -34.72
C LEU A 115 35.60 -1.23 -34.90
N VAL A 116 36.61 -0.35 -34.86
CA VAL A 116 36.44 1.09 -35.12
C VAL A 116 35.89 1.34 -36.52
N GLU A 117 36.40 0.65 -37.55
CA GLU A 117 35.89 0.80 -38.93
C GLU A 117 34.43 0.35 -39.08
N ILE A 118 34.07 -0.76 -38.43
CA ILE A 118 32.69 -1.28 -38.44
C ILE A 118 31.74 -0.31 -37.75
N ASP A 119 32.07 0.13 -36.54
CA ASP A 119 31.22 1.04 -35.75
C ASP A 119 31.07 2.41 -36.46
N LEU A 120 32.13 2.90 -37.14
CA LEU A 120 32.10 4.12 -37.93
C LEU A 120 31.21 3.99 -39.18
N LEU A 121 31.27 2.85 -39.87
CA LEU A 121 30.40 2.56 -41.01
C LEU A 121 28.93 2.42 -40.57
N GLU A 122 28.69 1.77 -39.43
CA GLU A 122 27.35 1.66 -38.81
C GLU A 122 26.79 3.05 -38.48
N SER A 123 27.61 3.95 -37.94
CA SER A 123 27.23 5.35 -37.70
C SER A 123 26.80 6.05 -38.99
N LYS A 124 27.61 5.96 -40.07
CA LYS A 124 27.29 6.58 -41.38
C LYS A 124 26.02 6.02 -42.01
N LEU A 125 25.78 4.71 -41.86
CA LEU A 125 24.60 4.04 -42.39
C LEU A 125 23.34 4.45 -41.63
N HIS A 126 23.39 4.47 -40.30
CA HIS A 126 22.28 4.96 -39.48
C HIS A 126 22.01 6.45 -39.68
N PHE A 127 23.04 7.26 -39.91
CA PHE A 127 22.88 8.66 -40.30
C PHE A 127 22.12 8.80 -41.63
N SER A 128 22.51 8.01 -42.64
CA SER A 128 21.83 7.99 -43.95
C SER A 128 20.36 7.55 -43.84
N LEU A 129 20.03 6.68 -42.88
CA LEU A 129 18.67 6.25 -42.56
C LEU A 129 17.89 7.22 -41.63
N ARG A 130 18.47 8.38 -41.30
CA ARG A 130 17.91 9.37 -40.35
C ARG A 130 17.66 8.83 -38.94
N ASN A 131 18.41 7.83 -38.50
CA ASN A 131 18.38 7.32 -37.12
C ASN A 131 19.53 7.90 -36.30
N LEU A 132 19.40 9.18 -35.91
CA LEU A 132 20.43 9.92 -35.16
C LEU A 132 20.82 9.27 -33.82
N PRO A 133 19.89 8.77 -32.98
CA PRO A 133 20.26 8.15 -31.71
C PRO A 133 21.16 6.91 -31.90
N LYS A 134 20.87 6.06 -32.89
CA LYS A 134 21.71 4.90 -33.19
C LYS A 134 23.03 5.29 -33.86
N ALA A 135 23.02 6.28 -34.74
CA ALA A 135 24.24 6.79 -35.36
C ALA A 135 25.23 7.33 -34.31
N LYS A 136 24.72 8.03 -33.29
CA LYS A 136 25.52 8.54 -32.16
C LYS A 136 25.99 7.42 -31.23
N ALA A 137 25.16 6.42 -30.97
CA ALA A 137 25.55 5.26 -30.18
C ALA A 137 26.70 4.47 -30.84
N ALA A 138 26.61 4.23 -32.15
CA ALA A 138 27.66 3.59 -32.94
C ALA A 138 28.94 4.43 -32.97
N LEU A 139 28.84 5.75 -33.16
CA LEU A 139 30.00 6.64 -33.11
C LEU A 139 30.66 6.68 -31.73
N THR A 140 29.87 6.63 -30.65
CA THR A 140 30.40 6.58 -29.28
C THR A 140 31.16 5.28 -29.04
N ALA A 141 30.67 4.16 -29.59
CA ALA A 141 31.37 2.89 -29.58
C ALA A 141 32.69 2.97 -30.36
N ALA A 142 32.68 3.55 -31.58
CA ALA A 142 33.87 3.79 -32.38
C ALA A 142 34.92 4.63 -31.63
N ARG A 143 34.53 5.74 -30.99
CA ARG A 143 35.44 6.59 -30.19
C ARG A 143 36.00 5.86 -28.97
N THR A 144 35.19 5.05 -28.31
CA THR A 144 35.65 4.26 -27.14
C THR A 144 36.67 3.21 -27.57
N ALA A 145 36.43 2.54 -28.70
CA ALA A 145 37.37 1.59 -29.28
C ALA A 145 38.65 2.30 -29.76
N ALA A 146 38.52 3.48 -30.38
CA ALA A 146 39.64 4.30 -30.83
C ALA A 146 40.53 4.75 -29.68
N ASN A 147 39.97 5.20 -28.55
CA ASN A 147 40.75 5.62 -27.38
C ASN A 147 41.59 4.49 -26.75
N ALA A 148 41.23 3.23 -26.99
CA ALA A 148 41.94 2.08 -26.46
C ALA A 148 43.16 1.67 -27.30
N ILE A 149 43.37 2.29 -28.46
CA ILE A 149 44.45 1.99 -29.41
C ILE A 149 45.00 3.28 -30.03
N TYR A 150 46.11 3.18 -30.75
CA TYR A 150 46.57 4.27 -31.60
C TYR A 150 45.94 4.13 -32.99
N VAL A 151 45.04 5.04 -33.34
CA VAL A 151 44.34 5.05 -34.64
C VAL A 151 45.13 5.88 -35.65
N PRO A 152 45.26 5.42 -36.93
CA PRO A 152 45.87 6.22 -37.99
C PRO A 152 45.21 7.60 -38.16
N PRO A 153 45.97 8.66 -38.49
CA PRO A 153 45.41 10.02 -38.60
C PRO A 153 44.25 10.16 -39.59
N ALA A 154 44.24 9.39 -40.69
CA ALA A 154 43.13 9.38 -41.66
C ALA A 154 41.82 8.83 -41.06
N GLN A 155 41.91 7.75 -40.26
CA GLN A 155 40.75 7.17 -39.59
C GLN A 155 40.28 8.09 -38.45
N GLN A 156 41.21 8.70 -37.70
CA GLN A 156 40.91 9.69 -36.68
C GLN A 156 40.18 10.90 -37.28
N GLY A 157 40.69 11.47 -38.38
CA GLY A 157 40.02 12.55 -39.11
C GLY A 157 38.62 12.17 -39.60
N THR A 158 38.38 10.90 -39.96
CA THR A 158 37.05 10.42 -40.36
C THR A 158 36.09 10.30 -39.16
N ILE A 159 36.59 9.92 -37.98
CA ILE A 159 35.81 9.89 -36.73
C ILE A 159 35.41 11.31 -36.35
N ASP A 160 36.33 12.27 -36.44
CA ASP A 160 36.09 13.67 -36.08
C ASP A 160 35.15 14.33 -37.10
N LEU A 161 35.30 14.06 -38.40
CA LEU A 161 34.36 14.50 -39.44
C LEU A 161 32.93 14.00 -39.18
N GLN A 162 32.77 12.70 -38.87
CA GLN A 162 31.45 12.13 -38.55
C GLN A 162 30.89 12.69 -37.24
N SER A 163 31.75 12.98 -36.27
CA SER A 163 31.36 13.66 -35.02
C SER A 163 30.83 15.06 -35.32
N GLY A 164 31.53 15.83 -36.13
CA GLY A 164 31.11 17.17 -36.57
C GLY A 164 29.74 17.16 -37.25
N ILE A 165 29.48 16.20 -38.15
CA ILE A 165 28.21 16.07 -38.87
C ILE A 165 27.05 15.82 -37.90
N LEU A 166 27.20 14.89 -36.95
CA LEU A 166 26.15 14.58 -35.98
C LEU A 166 25.87 15.77 -35.04
N HIS A 167 26.92 16.49 -34.61
CA HIS A 167 26.76 17.68 -33.78
C HIS A 167 26.10 18.84 -34.55
N ALA A 168 26.43 19.02 -35.82
CA ALA A 168 25.78 20.03 -36.68
C ALA A 168 24.27 19.76 -36.86
N GLU A 169 23.87 18.49 -36.96
CA GLU A 169 22.46 18.08 -37.06
C GLU A 169 21.70 18.21 -35.73
N GLU A 170 22.39 18.07 -34.60
CA GLU A 170 21.87 18.44 -33.26
C GLU A 170 21.84 19.97 -33.04
N LYS A 171 22.23 20.77 -34.04
CA LYS A 171 22.35 22.23 -34.01
C LYS A 171 23.42 22.76 -33.03
N ASP A 172 24.36 21.93 -32.61
CA ASP A 172 25.55 22.35 -31.86
C ASP A 172 26.72 22.65 -32.81
N TYR A 173 26.61 23.77 -33.50
CA TYR A 173 27.58 24.20 -34.50
C TYR A 173 28.94 24.62 -33.91
N LYS A 174 29.00 24.98 -32.62
CA LYS A 174 30.25 25.36 -31.96
C LYS A 174 31.13 24.14 -31.72
N THR A 175 30.57 23.08 -31.15
CA THR A 175 31.27 21.81 -30.97
C THR A 175 31.53 21.15 -32.31
N GLY A 176 30.57 21.22 -33.24
CA GLY A 176 30.73 20.73 -34.61
C GLY A 176 31.91 21.39 -35.32
N TYR A 177 32.07 22.71 -35.20
CA TYR A 177 33.21 23.44 -35.76
C TYR A 177 34.56 22.92 -35.23
N SER A 178 34.69 22.69 -33.93
CA SER A 178 35.93 22.16 -33.34
C SER A 178 36.30 20.79 -33.92
N TYR A 179 35.31 19.89 -34.05
CA TYR A 179 35.54 18.57 -34.67
C TYR A 179 35.88 18.66 -36.15
N PHE A 180 35.24 19.56 -36.90
CA PHE A 180 35.61 19.78 -38.30
C PHE A 180 37.00 20.40 -38.45
N TYR A 181 37.43 21.24 -37.51
CA TYR A 181 38.77 21.80 -37.48
C TYR A 181 39.84 20.72 -37.22
N GLU A 182 39.61 19.85 -36.23
CA GLU A 182 40.50 18.71 -35.95
C GLU A 182 40.56 17.74 -37.14
N ALA A 183 39.42 17.45 -37.77
CA ALA A 183 39.35 16.65 -38.99
C ALA A 183 40.10 17.31 -40.16
N PHE A 184 39.97 18.63 -40.32
CA PHE A 184 40.68 19.39 -41.35
C PHE A 184 42.20 19.33 -41.13
N GLU A 185 42.70 19.55 -39.91
CA GLU A 185 44.15 19.45 -39.64
C GLU A 185 44.68 18.05 -39.93
N ALA A 186 43.92 17.00 -39.56
CA ALA A 186 44.28 15.61 -39.83
C ALA A 186 44.34 15.30 -41.33
N PHE A 187 43.38 15.75 -42.13
CA PHE A 187 43.35 15.51 -43.58
C PHE A 187 44.31 16.40 -44.36
N ASN A 188 44.52 17.65 -43.93
CA ASN A 188 45.47 18.58 -44.54
C ASN A 188 46.91 18.10 -44.37
N ALA A 189 47.25 17.53 -43.20
CA ALA A 189 48.56 16.91 -42.98
C ALA A 189 48.83 15.69 -43.89
N LEU A 190 47.78 15.12 -44.50
CA LEU A 190 47.84 13.95 -45.38
C LEU A 190 47.60 14.29 -46.86
N ASP A 191 47.39 15.57 -47.21
CA ASP A 191 46.97 16.03 -48.54
C ASP A 191 45.75 15.26 -49.11
N ASP A 192 44.80 14.88 -48.25
CA ASP A 192 43.58 14.17 -48.67
C ASP A 192 42.54 15.15 -49.24
N SER A 193 41.89 14.73 -50.33
CA SER A 193 40.68 15.36 -50.91
C SER A 193 39.55 15.63 -49.91
N GLN A 194 39.49 14.87 -48.79
CA GLN A 194 38.50 15.07 -47.73
C GLN A 194 38.68 16.38 -46.95
N ALA A 195 39.86 17.00 -47.00
CA ALA A 195 40.12 18.29 -46.35
C ALA A 195 39.17 19.40 -46.85
N ILE A 196 38.82 19.39 -48.13
CA ILE A 196 37.93 20.39 -48.74
C ILE A 196 36.52 20.32 -48.12
N TYR A 197 35.99 19.10 -47.92
CA TYR A 197 34.68 18.91 -47.29
C TYR A 197 34.68 19.33 -45.82
N SER A 198 35.74 19.02 -45.07
CA SER A 198 35.89 19.50 -43.68
C SER A 198 35.89 21.02 -43.62
N LEU A 199 36.64 21.68 -44.50
CA LEU A 199 36.69 23.13 -44.57
C LEU A 199 35.33 23.75 -44.94
N LYS A 200 34.61 23.15 -45.89
CA LYS A 200 33.24 23.56 -46.26
C LYS A 200 32.29 23.49 -45.06
N TYR A 201 32.32 22.41 -44.28
CA TYR A 201 31.48 22.28 -43.09
C TYR A 201 31.91 23.21 -41.94
N MET A 202 33.20 23.53 -41.81
CA MET A 202 33.66 24.57 -40.88
C MET A 202 33.03 25.93 -41.20
N LEU A 203 33.06 26.33 -42.49
CA LEU A 203 32.45 27.58 -42.93
C LEU A 203 30.93 27.56 -42.72
N LEU A 204 30.28 26.42 -43.01
CA LEU A 204 28.85 26.25 -42.75
C LEU A 204 28.52 26.49 -41.27
N CYS A 205 29.25 25.85 -40.36
CA CYS A 205 29.07 26.05 -38.91
C CYS A 205 29.24 27.53 -38.52
N LYS A 206 30.22 28.24 -39.09
CA LYS A 206 30.41 29.68 -38.82
C LYS A 206 29.24 30.55 -39.30
N ILE A 207 28.71 30.26 -40.49
CA ILE A 207 27.51 30.93 -40.99
C ILE A 207 26.32 30.64 -40.07
N MET A 208 26.12 29.38 -39.66
CA MET A 208 25.01 28.98 -38.77
C MET A 208 25.12 29.56 -37.35
N VAL A 209 26.32 29.92 -36.88
CA VAL A 209 26.55 30.60 -35.59
C VAL A 209 26.39 32.13 -35.70
N ASN A 210 25.93 32.64 -36.85
CA ASN A 210 25.84 34.08 -37.16
C ASN A 210 27.20 34.80 -37.13
N GLN A 211 28.30 34.09 -37.38
CA GLN A 211 29.65 34.65 -37.49
C GLN A 211 30.12 34.62 -38.95
N ALA A 212 29.28 35.14 -39.85
CA ALA A 212 29.58 35.15 -41.28
C ALA A 212 30.79 36.04 -41.65
N ASP A 213 31.09 37.06 -40.83
CA ASP A 213 32.22 37.97 -41.07
C ASP A 213 33.59 37.27 -40.89
N ASP A 214 33.65 36.24 -40.03
CA ASP A 214 34.86 35.42 -39.83
C ASP A 214 35.21 34.58 -41.07
N VAL A 215 34.21 34.25 -41.91
CA VAL A 215 34.38 33.36 -43.08
C VAL A 215 35.38 33.95 -44.08
N ALA A 216 35.29 35.26 -44.35
CA ALA A 216 36.22 35.93 -45.25
C ALA A 216 37.67 35.90 -44.73
N GLY A 217 37.84 35.99 -43.41
CA GLY A 217 39.13 35.87 -42.72
C GLY A 217 39.70 34.46 -42.78
N ILE A 218 38.87 33.42 -42.63
CA ILE A 218 39.28 32.01 -42.72
C ILE A 218 39.73 31.66 -44.14
N ILE A 219 38.99 32.12 -45.16
CA ILE A 219 39.34 31.88 -46.58
C ILE A 219 40.64 32.60 -46.97
N SER A 220 40.87 33.80 -46.44
CA SER A 220 42.06 34.60 -46.75
C SER A 220 43.32 34.20 -45.98
N SER A 221 43.20 33.26 -45.02
CA SER A 221 44.32 32.81 -44.20
C SER A 221 45.28 31.91 -44.98
N PRO A 222 46.60 32.20 -45.00
CA PRO A 222 47.60 31.43 -45.75
C PRO A 222 47.80 30.00 -45.23
N LYS A 223 47.35 29.69 -44.00
CA LYS A 223 47.46 28.35 -43.40
C LYS A 223 46.27 27.43 -43.69
N VAL A 224 45.13 27.98 -44.13
CA VAL A 224 43.86 27.24 -44.16
C VAL A 224 43.16 27.37 -45.52
N GLY A 225 42.98 28.58 -46.04
CA GLY A 225 42.11 28.83 -47.19
C GLY A 225 42.81 28.99 -48.53
N LEU A 226 44.04 29.50 -48.57
CA LEU A 226 44.75 29.81 -49.84
C LEU A 226 45.13 28.56 -50.66
N GLN A 227 45.38 27.43 -50.00
CA GLN A 227 45.77 26.17 -50.66
C GLN A 227 44.59 25.47 -51.37
N TYR A 228 43.36 25.72 -50.91
CA TYR A 228 42.15 25.02 -51.37
C TYR A 228 41.16 25.93 -52.12
N GLN A 229 41.63 27.06 -52.67
CA GLN A 229 40.78 27.98 -53.44
C GLN A 229 40.08 27.26 -54.59
N GLY A 230 38.75 27.38 -54.62
CA GLY A 230 37.91 26.69 -55.59
C GLY A 230 36.44 27.08 -55.48
N PRO A 231 35.60 26.56 -56.39
CA PRO A 231 34.19 26.93 -56.49
C PRO A 231 33.38 26.62 -55.23
N GLU A 232 33.81 25.69 -54.39
CA GLU A 232 33.16 25.37 -53.11
C GLU A 232 33.32 26.48 -52.06
N LEU A 233 34.50 27.10 -51.98
CA LEU A 233 34.76 28.21 -51.06
C LEU A 233 34.09 29.50 -51.54
N ASP A 234 34.07 29.73 -52.86
CA ASP A 234 33.37 30.87 -53.45
C ASP A 234 31.86 30.80 -53.20
N ALA A 235 31.27 29.59 -53.26
CA ALA A 235 29.88 29.37 -52.90
C ALA A 235 29.60 29.71 -51.43
N MET A 236 30.44 29.22 -50.51
CA MET A 236 30.28 29.50 -49.08
C MET A 236 30.52 30.98 -48.74
N LYS A 237 31.42 31.65 -49.46
CA LYS A 237 31.64 33.10 -49.35
C LYS A 237 30.43 33.89 -49.83
N ALA A 238 29.84 33.53 -50.97
CA ALA A 238 28.63 34.19 -51.47
C ALA A 238 27.43 34.03 -50.52
N VAL A 239 27.28 32.85 -49.91
CA VAL A 239 26.27 32.60 -48.86
C VAL A 239 26.56 33.41 -47.60
N ALA A 240 27.82 33.48 -47.16
CA ALA A 240 28.22 34.29 -46.00
C ALA A 240 27.98 35.78 -46.23
N ASP A 241 28.30 36.31 -47.42
CA ASP A 241 28.05 37.70 -47.80
C ASP A 241 26.56 38.03 -47.84
N ALA A 242 25.74 37.11 -48.38
CA ALA A 242 24.28 37.26 -48.39
C ALA A 242 23.70 37.27 -46.97
N HIS A 243 24.22 36.40 -46.09
CA HIS A 243 23.83 36.32 -44.68
C HIS A 243 24.25 37.57 -43.89
N SER A 244 25.50 38.04 -44.04
CA SER A 244 26.01 39.24 -43.37
C SER A 244 25.21 40.49 -43.78
N LYS A 245 24.90 40.63 -45.07
CA LYS A 245 24.04 41.71 -45.60
C LYS A 245 22.55 41.52 -45.35
N ARG A 246 22.14 40.36 -44.81
CA ARG A 246 20.75 39.93 -44.56
C ARG A 246 19.81 40.03 -45.77
N SER A 247 20.35 39.87 -46.98
CA SER A 247 19.58 40.01 -48.23
C SER A 247 19.13 38.66 -48.76
N LEU A 248 17.82 38.41 -48.77
CA LEU A 248 17.22 37.19 -49.33
C LEU A 248 17.44 37.10 -50.84
N GLY A 249 17.41 38.23 -51.56
CA GLY A 249 17.67 38.27 -53.00
C GLY A 249 19.10 37.85 -53.37
N LEU A 250 20.11 38.31 -52.60
CA LEU A 250 21.49 37.85 -52.78
C LEU A 250 21.64 36.35 -52.43
N PHE A 251 20.92 35.88 -51.42
CA PHE A 251 20.94 34.48 -51.01
C PHE A 251 20.33 33.56 -52.09
N GLU A 252 19.20 33.94 -52.68
CA GLU A 252 18.59 33.20 -53.78
C GLU A 252 19.46 33.21 -55.04
N THR A 253 20.15 34.32 -55.30
CA THR A 253 21.13 34.43 -56.40
C THR A 253 22.32 33.49 -56.17
N ALA A 254 22.82 33.38 -54.93
CA ALA A 254 23.89 32.45 -54.57
C ALA A 254 23.45 30.99 -54.73
N LEU A 255 22.23 30.63 -54.31
CA LEU A 255 21.67 29.29 -54.50
C LEU A 255 21.49 28.91 -55.98
N LYS A 256 21.09 29.87 -56.84
CA LYS A 256 20.95 29.65 -58.28
C LYS A 256 22.31 29.47 -58.97
N ASN A 257 23.28 30.31 -58.65
CA ASN A 257 24.59 30.31 -59.31
C ASN A 257 25.47 29.13 -58.89
N PHE A 258 25.41 28.71 -57.63
CA PHE A 258 26.24 27.63 -57.06
C PHE A 258 25.46 26.34 -56.77
N LYS A 259 24.46 26.04 -57.62
CA LYS A 259 23.55 24.91 -57.39
C LYS A 259 24.27 23.57 -57.22
N THR A 260 25.27 23.28 -58.05
CA THR A 260 26.03 22.02 -57.98
C THR A 260 26.77 21.84 -56.66
N GLN A 261 27.31 22.92 -56.08
CA GLN A 261 28.11 22.85 -54.85
C GLN A 261 27.22 22.83 -53.59
N LEU A 262 26.02 23.41 -53.66
CA LEU A 262 25.12 23.60 -52.51
C LEU A 262 23.98 22.56 -52.46
N ASP A 263 23.42 22.12 -53.59
CA ASP A 263 22.31 21.15 -53.64
C ASP A 263 22.76 19.68 -53.69
N GLU A 264 23.90 19.37 -54.32
CA GLU A 264 24.38 17.97 -54.40
C GLU A 264 24.89 17.46 -53.05
N ASP A 265 25.26 18.38 -52.14
CA ASP A 265 25.65 18.06 -50.77
C ASP A 265 24.40 18.07 -49.86
N PRO A 266 23.92 16.89 -49.42
CA PRO A 266 22.67 16.78 -48.68
C PRO A 266 22.75 17.37 -47.27
N ILE A 267 23.95 17.57 -46.72
CA ILE A 267 24.16 18.16 -45.39
C ILE A 267 24.05 19.69 -45.51
N VAL A 268 24.78 20.27 -46.46
CA VAL A 268 24.76 21.72 -46.72
C VAL A 268 23.37 22.19 -47.13
N HIS A 269 22.73 21.53 -48.09
CA HIS A 269 21.37 21.88 -48.54
C HIS A 269 20.36 21.95 -47.37
N ARG A 270 20.45 21.02 -46.43
CA ARG A 270 19.56 20.96 -45.26
C ARG A 270 19.75 22.16 -44.33
N HIS A 271 21.00 22.48 -44.02
CA HIS A 271 21.31 23.62 -43.16
C HIS A 271 21.03 24.96 -43.85
N LEU A 272 21.25 25.07 -45.16
CA LEU A 272 20.91 26.27 -45.93
C LEU A 272 19.40 26.50 -46.03
N SER A 273 18.60 25.43 -46.14
CA SER A 273 17.14 25.54 -46.08
C SER A 273 16.67 26.10 -44.73
N SER A 274 17.24 25.58 -43.63
CA SER A 274 16.98 26.11 -42.29
C SER A 274 17.47 27.55 -42.10
N LEU A 275 18.59 27.91 -42.74
CA LEU A 275 19.14 29.26 -42.71
C LEU A 275 18.26 30.25 -43.47
N TYR A 276 17.75 29.85 -44.64
CA TYR A 276 16.80 30.64 -45.43
C TYR A 276 15.54 30.98 -44.61
N ASP A 277 14.96 29.98 -43.95
CA ASP A 277 13.82 30.17 -43.05
C ASP A 277 14.13 31.15 -41.92
N THR A 278 15.30 31.02 -41.30
CA THR A 278 15.73 31.88 -40.19
C THR A 278 15.95 33.31 -40.65
N LEU A 279 16.56 33.51 -41.82
CA LEU A 279 16.81 34.82 -42.40
C LEU A 279 15.49 35.52 -42.77
N MET A 280 14.56 34.77 -43.35
CA MET A 280 13.22 35.26 -43.65
C MET A 280 12.46 35.67 -42.39
N GLU A 281 12.51 34.86 -41.33
CA GLU A 281 11.91 35.19 -40.03
C GLU A 281 12.49 36.47 -39.43
N GLN A 282 13.82 36.62 -39.42
CA GLN A 282 14.48 37.81 -38.88
C GLN A 282 14.13 39.08 -39.66
N ASN A 283 14.10 38.98 -40.99
CA ASN A 283 13.71 40.10 -41.85
C ASN A 283 12.24 40.47 -41.64
N LEU A 284 11.34 39.48 -41.56
CA LEU A 284 9.92 39.73 -41.27
C LEU A 284 9.72 40.36 -39.89
N CYS A 285 10.34 39.83 -38.82
CA CYS A 285 10.24 40.41 -37.48
C CYS A 285 10.67 41.87 -37.44
N LYS A 286 11.79 42.22 -38.11
CA LYS A 286 12.29 43.60 -38.16
C LYS A 286 11.36 44.52 -38.96
N LEU A 287 10.75 44.02 -40.04
CA LEU A 287 9.82 44.79 -40.85
C LEU A 287 8.50 45.06 -40.13
N ILE A 288 8.04 44.12 -39.31
CA ILE A 288 6.75 44.23 -38.62
C ILE A 288 6.84 44.93 -37.25
N GLU A 289 8.02 44.95 -36.61
CA GLU A 289 8.26 45.57 -35.30
C GLU A 289 7.71 47.00 -35.12
N PRO A 290 7.82 47.93 -36.10
CA PRO A 290 7.29 49.29 -35.93
C PRO A 290 5.77 49.41 -36.11
N PHE A 291 5.07 48.34 -36.51
CA PHE A 291 3.65 48.41 -36.85
C PHE A 291 2.77 47.64 -35.87
N SER A 292 1.64 48.22 -35.44
CA SER A 292 0.57 47.48 -34.74
C SER A 292 -0.41 46.83 -35.72
N ARG A 293 -0.54 47.41 -36.92
CA ARG A 293 -1.35 46.89 -38.02
C ARG A 293 -0.69 47.28 -39.35
N VAL A 294 -0.53 46.32 -40.25
CA VAL A 294 0.15 46.53 -41.54
C VAL A 294 -0.47 45.66 -42.63
N GLU A 295 -0.56 46.18 -43.85
CA GLU A 295 -1.02 45.42 -45.02
C GLU A 295 0.03 44.41 -45.47
N ILE A 296 -0.40 43.17 -45.73
CA ILE A 296 0.53 42.08 -46.12
C ILE A 296 1.14 42.38 -47.50
N ALA A 297 0.42 43.06 -48.39
CA ALA A 297 0.92 43.50 -49.68
C ALA A 297 2.13 44.44 -49.55
N HIS A 298 2.12 45.34 -48.57
CA HIS A 298 3.23 46.25 -48.29
C HIS A 298 4.47 45.50 -47.77
N ILE A 299 4.28 44.50 -46.90
CA ILE A 299 5.38 43.63 -46.43
C ILE A 299 5.98 42.84 -47.60
N ALA A 300 5.12 42.32 -48.49
CA ALA A 300 5.54 41.54 -49.65
C ALA A 300 6.39 42.35 -50.64
N GLU A 301 6.04 43.62 -50.86
CA GLU A 301 6.82 44.55 -51.68
C GLU A 301 8.20 44.83 -51.06
N LEU A 302 8.26 45.08 -49.75
CA LEU A 302 9.52 45.37 -49.04
C LEU A 302 10.50 44.19 -48.99
N ILE A 303 10.00 42.95 -49.01
CA ILE A 303 10.82 41.74 -48.98
C ILE A 303 11.06 41.15 -50.38
N GLU A 304 10.48 41.76 -51.42
CA GLU A 304 10.54 41.32 -52.82
C GLU A 304 10.07 39.86 -53.05
N LEU A 305 9.05 39.42 -52.30
CA LEU A 305 8.48 38.07 -52.43
C LEU A 305 6.97 38.11 -52.71
N PRO A 306 6.40 37.05 -53.32
CA PRO A 306 4.95 36.97 -53.54
C PRO A 306 4.15 37.00 -52.22
N VAL A 307 3.03 37.73 -52.21
CA VAL A 307 2.12 37.89 -51.05
C VAL A 307 1.75 36.55 -50.41
N HIS A 308 1.42 35.54 -51.21
CA HIS A 308 1.04 34.21 -50.72
C HIS A 308 2.17 33.51 -49.94
N HIS A 309 3.43 33.74 -50.31
CA HIS A 309 4.57 33.16 -49.59
C HIS A 309 4.74 33.86 -48.22
N VAL A 310 4.61 35.18 -48.20
CA VAL A 310 4.71 36.00 -46.97
C VAL A 310 3.57 35.68 -46.00
N GLU A 311 2.32 35.59 -46.48
CA GLU A 311 1.17 35.23 -45.65
C GLU A 311 1.35 33.86 -45.01
N LYS A 312 1.76 32.86 -45.80
CA LYS A 312 2.02 31.51 -45.28
C LYS A 312 3.10 31.52 -44.20
N LYS A 313 4.20 32.26 -44.41
CA LYS A 313 5.27 32.34 -43.41
C LYS A 313 4.84 33.08 -42.15
N LEU A 314 4.11 34.20 -42.27
CA LEU A 314 3.55 34.91 -41.12
C LEU A 314 2.58 34.02 -40.31
N SER A 315 1.75 33.21 -40.99
CA SER A 315 0.85 32.27 -40.32
C SER A 315 1.62 31.21 -39.51
N GLN A 316 2.72 30.71 -40.08
CA GLN A 316 3.61 29.78 -39.40
C GLN A 316 4.27 30.43 -38.20
N MET A 317 4.74 31.68 -38.33
CA MET A 317 5.38 32.42 -37.23
C MET A 317 4.42 32.69 -36.06
N ILE A 318 3.14 32.95 -36.34
CA ILE A 318 2.10 33.11 -35.30
C ILE A 318 1.86 31.77 -34.58
N LEU A 319 1.72 30.67 -35.32
CA LEU A 319 1.54 29.33 -34.74
C LEU A 319 2.75 28.88 -33.90
N ASP A 320 3.96 29.20 -34.37
CA ASP A 320 5.22 28.93 -33.68
C ASP A 320 5.48 29.89 -32.51
N LYS A 321 4.56 30.83 -32.24
CA LYS A 321 4.63 31.84 -31.17
C LYS A 321 5.89 32.72 -31.24
N LYS A 322 6.35 33.05 -32.45
CA LYS A 322 7.50 33.95 -32.66
C LYS A 322 7.18 35.40 -32.33
N PHE A 323 5.94 35.82 -32.58
CA PHE A 323 5.38 37.09 -32.16
C PHE A 323 3.88 36.91 -31.91
N ALA A 324 3.30 37.78 -31.07
CA ALA A 324 1.87 37.76 -30.80
C ALA A 324 1.13 38.55 -31.89
N GLY A 325 0.35 37.86 -32.72
CA GLY A 325 -0.41 38.52 -33.79
C GLY A 325 -1.51 37.65 -34.38
N THR A 326 -2.35 38.25 -35.18
CA THR A 326 -3.40 37.57 -35.95
C THR A 326 -3.43 38.09 -37.38
N LEU A 327 -3.77 37.21 -38.32
CA LEU A 327 -3.91 37.54 -39.74
C LEU A 327 -5.39 37.76 -40.06
N ASP A 328 -5.74 38.98 -40.45
CA ASP A 328 -7.06 39.31 -40.97
C ASP A 328 -7.06 39.14 -42.49
N GLN A 329 -7.51 37.95 -42.94
CA GLN A 329 -7.60 37.62 -44.35
C GLN A 329 -8.65 38.44 -45.11
N GLY A 330 -9.66 38.97 -44.43
CA GLY A 330 -10.70 39.79 -45.06
C GLY A 330 -10.18 41.18 -45.45
N ALA A 331 -9.35 41.77 -44.60
CA ALA A 331 -8.73 43.07 -44.85
C ALA A 331 -7.30 42.98 -45.42
N GLY A 332 -6.75 41.77 -45.61
CA GLY A 332 -5.37 41.56 -46.07
C GLY A 332 -4.31 42.16 -45.13
N CYS A 333 -4.60 42.22 -43.82
CA CYS A 333 -3.79 42.90 -42.81
C CYS A 333 -3.23 41.93 -41.77
N LEU A 334 -2.01 42.18 -41.31
CA LEU A 334 -1.45 41.60 -40.10
C LEU A 334 -1.71 42.55 -38.92
N VAL A 335 -2.28 42.03 -37.84
CA VAL A 335 -2.48 42.75 -36.57
C VAL A 335 -1.54 42.16 -35.53
N ILE A 336 -0.77 43.02 -34.87
CA ILE A 336 0.25 42.63 -33.90
C ILE A 336 -0.19 43.11 -32.53
N PHE A 337 -0.08 42.23 -31.55
CA PHE A 337 -0.43 42.48 -30.16
C PHE A 337 0.84 42.59 -29.33
N ASP A 338 0.79 43.41 -28.28
CA ASP A 338 1.79 43.32 -27.21
C ASP A 338 1.66 41.96 -26.52
N ASP A 339 2.79 41.39 -26.07
CA ASP A 339 2.80 40.11 -25.36
C ASP A 339 1.82 40.16 -24.17
N PRO A 340 0.74 39.36 -24.19
CA PRO A 340 -0.21 39.37 -23.10
C PRO A 340 0.49 38.83 -21.86
N LYS A 341 0.60 39.66 -20.81
CA LYS A 341 1.03 39.22 -19.48
C LYS A 341 0.01 38.22 -18.95
N THR A 342 0.23 36.94 -19.19
CA THR A 342 -0.56 35.88 -18.57
C THR A 342 -0.21 35.86 -17.09
N ASP A 343 -1.16 36.24 -16.24
CA ASP A 343 -1.06 36.08 -14.79
C ASP A 343 -0.82 34.59 -14.47
N GLU A 344 0.36 34.26 -13.95
CA GLU A 344 0.77 32.89 -13.59
C GLU A 344 -0.20 32.21 -12.61
N ILE A 345 -1.03 33.01 -11.93
CA ILE A 345 -2.03 32.60 -10.96
C ILE A 345 -3.13 31.74 -11.60
N TYR A 346 -3.60 32.07 -12.81
CA TYR A 346 -4.73 31.37 -13.42
C TYR A 346 -4.46 29.89 -13.78
N PRO A 347 -3.36 29.54 -14.49
CA PRO A 347 -3.06 28.15 -14.78
C PRO A 347 -2.76 27.35 -13.51
N ALA A 348 -2.02 27.94 -12.56
CA ALA A 348 -1.78 27.31 -11.26
C ALA A 348 -3.09 27.04 -10.50
N THR A 349 -4.04 27.99 -10.54
CA THR A 349 -5.35 27.84 -9.89
C THR A 349 -6.18 26.74 -10.54
N LEU A 350 -6.25 26.69 -11.87
CA LEU A 350 -6.98 25.66 -12.62
C LEU A 350 -6.40 24.26 -12.37
N GLU A 351 -5.08 24.14 -12.35
CA GLU A 351 -4.40 22.89 -12.03
C GLU A 351 -4.69 22.45 -10.59
N THR A 352 -4.68 23.39 -9.64
CA THR A 352 -5.00 23.12 -8.23
C THR A 352 -6.44 22.66 -8.06
N ILE A 353 -7.39 23.29 -8.75
CA ILE A 353 -8.82 22.91 -8.72
C ILE A 353 -9.03 21.51 -9.31
N SER A 354 -8.41 21.22 -10.46
CA SER A 354 -8.47 19.89 -11.10
C SER A 354 -7.87 18.80 -10.22
N ASN A 355 -6.72 19.08 -9.61
CA ASN A 355 -6.07 18.16 -8.68
C ASN A 355 -6.91 17.96 -7.41
N MET A 356 -7.56 19.00 -6.87
CA MET A 356 -8.51 18.86 -5.77
C MET A 356 -9.70 17.97 -6.15
N GLY A 357 -10.26 18.10 -7.35
CA GLY A 357 -11.35 17.24 -7.84
C GLY A 357 -10.96 15.76 -7.88
N LYS A 358 -9.81 15.43 -8.48
CA LYS A 358 -9.29 14.05 -8.55
C LYS A 358 -9.00 13.47 -7.16
N VAL A 359 -8.48 14.30 -6.24
CA VAL A 359 -8.22 13.88 -4.85
C VAL A 359 -9.52 13.61 -4.11
N VAL A 360 -10.56 14.41 -4.34
CA VAL A 360 -11.90 14.19 -3.76
C VAL A 360 -12.50 12.87 -4.25
N ASP A 361 -12.47 12.58 -5.56
CA ASP A 361 -13.00 11.32 -6.10
C ASP A 361 -12.22 10.09 -5.61
N SER A 362 -10.89 10.22 -5.51
CA SER A 362 -10.04 9.16 -4.93
C SER A 362 -10.29 8.95 -3.43
N LEU A 363 -10.75 9.96 -2.70
CA LEU A 363 -11.09 9.85 -1.28
C LEU A 363 -12.44 9.16 -1.06
N TYR A 364 -13.37 9.24 -2.03
CA TYR A 364 -14.72 8.67 -1.92
C TYR A 364 -14.80 7.17 -2.30
N ASN A 365 -13.94 6.67 -3.18
CA ASN A 365 -13.89 5.24 -3.54
C ASN A 365 -13.07 4.38 -2.54
N GLN A 366 -13.53 4.33 -1.28
CA GLN A 366 -12.89 3.50 -0.22
C GLN A 366 -13.34 2.04 -0.24
N LEU A 367 -14.52 1.77 -0.81
CA LEU A 367 -15.15 0.45 -0.85
C LEU A 367 -14.83 -0.21 -2.20
N THR A 368 -13.78 -1.02 -2.25
CA THR A 368 -13.35 -1.72 -3.47
C THR A 368 -13.77 -3.19 -3.43
N VAL A 369 -14.05 -3.78 -4.60
CA VAL A 369 -14.36 -5.22 -4.70
C VAL A 369 -13.17 -6.07 -4.22
N ARG A 370 -11.94 -5.66 -4.55
CA ARG A 370 -10.72 -6.37 -4.11
C ARG A 370 -10.59 -6.40 -2.59
N ALA A 371 -10.94 -5.32 -1.90
CA ALA A 371 -10.91 -5.28 -0.44
C ALA A 371 -11.88 -6.30 0.16
N PHE A 372 -13.09 -6.41 -0.37
CA PHE A 372 -14.07 -7.40 0.10
C PHE A 372 -13.68 -8.85 -0.20
N VAL A 373 -13.05 -9.11 -1.34
CA VAL A 373 -12.52 -10.47 -1.66
C VAL A 373 -11.40 -10.86 -0.70
N VAL A 374 -10.43 -9.97 -0.48
CA VAL A 374 -9.36 -10.23 0.49
C VAL A 374 -9.91 -10.36 1.90
N ALA A 375 -10.86 -9.49 2.29
CA ALA A 375 -11.54 -9.59 3.56
C ALA A 375 -12.25 -10.93 3.71
N PHE A 376 -12.94 -11.45 2.69
CA PHE A 376 -13.60 -12.76 2.76
C PHE A 376 -12.63 -13.90 3.07
N VAL A 377 -11.50 -13.96 2.38
CA VAL A 377 -10.47 -14.98 2.62
C VAL A 377 -9.93 -14.87 4.05
N LEU A 378 -9.62 -13.65 4.51
CA LEU A 378 -9.15 -13.41 5.87
C LEU A 378 -10.22 -13.72 6.91
N CYS A 379 -11.50 -13.41 6.66
CA CYS A 379 -12.61 -13.73 7.57
C CYS A 379 -12.68 -15.23 7.85
N ILE A 380 -12.53 -16.08 6.82
CA ILE A 380 -12.51 -17.54 6.99
C ILE A 380 -11.34 -17.94 7.91
N LEU A 381 -10.13 -17.49 7.59
CA LEU A 381 -8.92 -17.81 8.36
C LEU A 381 -9.04 -17.40 9.84
N PHE A 382 -9.43 -16.15 10.10
CA PHE A 382 -9.57 -15.62 11.46
C PHE A 382 -10.70 -16.31 12.21
N THR A 383 -11.81 -16.66 11.54
CA THR A 383 -12.91 -17.39 12.18
C THR A 383 -12.49 -18.78 12.66
N PHE A 384 -11.69 -19.51 11.88
CA PHE A 384 -11.13 -20.81 12.33
C PHE A 384 -10.26 -20.66 13.58
N ILE A 385 -9.39 -19.64 13.59
CA ILE A 385 -8.50 -19.36 14.73
C ILE A 385 -9.33 -19.01 15.98
N VAL A 386 -10.25 -18.06 15.86
CA VAL A 386 -11.11 -17.62 16.97
C VAL A 386 -11.99 -18.76 17.47
N MET A 387 -12.60 -19.54 16.58
CA MET A 387 -13.45 -20.67 16.96
C MET A 387 -12.67 -21.67 17.81
N LYS A 388 -11.46 -22.02 17.39
CA LYS A 388 -10.62 -22.95 18.12
C LYS A 388 -10.19 -22.42 19.49
N LEU A 389 -9.78 -21.15 19.56
CA LEU A 389 -9.44 -20.50 20.83
C LEU A 389 -10.64 -20.45 21.79
N ASN A 390 -11.85 -20.19 21.25
CA ASN A 390 -13.10 -20.18 22.00
C ASN A 390 -13.42 -21.56 22.60
N LEU A 391 -13.24 -22.63 21.84
CA LEU A 391 -13.54 -24.01 22.26
C LEU A 391 -12.52 -24.62 23.24
N THR A 392 -11.30 -24.08 23.29
CA THR A 392 -10.21 -24.62 24.12
C THR A 392 -9.94 -23.75 25.35
N THR A 393 -9.57 -22.49 25.12
CA THR A 393 -9.11 -21.55 26.16
C THR A 393 -10.18 -20.54 26.58
N GLY A 394 -11.17 -20.27 25.71
CA GLY A 394 -12.24 -19.28 25.89
C GLY A 394 -11.80 -17.83 26.07
N ILE A 395 -10.51 -17.53 25.89
CA ILE A 395 -9.94 -16.18 25.92
C ILE A 395 -9.37 -15.90 24.53
N ILE A 396 -9.77 -14.77 23.93
CA ILE A 396 -9.35 -14.39 22.58
C ILE A 396 -8.56 -13.08 22.66
N PRO A 397 -7.31 -13.05 22.15
CA PRO A 397 -6.56 -11.81 22.06
C PRO A 397 -7.17 -10.86 21.03
N SER A 398 -6.83 -9.58 21.10
CA SER A 398 -7.22 -8.59 20.09
C SER A 398 -6.60 -8.95 18.74
N LEU A 399 -7.44 -9.18 17.72
CA LEU A 399 -7.02 -9.59 16.38
C LEU A 399 -7.03 -8.43 15.36
N ASN A 400 -7.41 -7.22 15.78
CA ASN A 400 -7.56 -6.05 14.91
C ASN A 400 -6.26 -5.69 14.18
N VAL A 401 -5.16 -5.75 14.92
CA VAL A 401 -3.82 -5.42 14.43
C VAL A 401 -3.35 -6.44 13.39
N SER A 402 -3.55 -7.73 13.68
CA SER A 402 -3.22 -8.84 12.78
C SER A 402 -4.04 -8.75 11.48
N ALA A 403 -5.33 -8.38 11.58
CA ALA A 403 -6.19 -8.18 10.43
C ALA A 403 -5.71 -7.02 9.53
N GLY A 404 -5.29 -5.89 10.11
CA GLY A 404 -4.73 -4.76 9.36
C GLY A 404 -3.39 -5.04 8.69
N LEU A 405 -2.53 -5.88 9.30
CA LEU A 405 -1.26 -6.29 8.69
C LEU A 405 -1.48 -7.26 7.52
N LEU A 406 -2.25 -8.32 7.74
CA LEU A 406 -2.51 -9.32 6.71
C LEU A 406 -3.31 -8.72 5.55
N GLY A 407 -4.26 -7.82 5.83
CA GLY A 407 -4.94 -7.02 4.81
C GLY A 407 -3.96 -6.30 3.89
N PHE A 408 -2.94 -5.65 4.47
CA PHE A 408 -1.88 -5.00 3.68
C PHE A 408 -1.11 -5.98 2.80
N PHE A 409 -0.64 -7.10 3.36
CA PHE A 409 0.17 -8.07 2.62
C PHE A 409 -0.62 -8.75 1.49
N PHE A 410 -1.85 -9.22 1.76
CA PHE A 410 -2.65 -9.91 0.75
C PHE A 410 -3.07 -8.97 -0.38
N VAL A 411 -3.47 -7.73 -0.08
CA VAL A 411 -3.75 -6.75 -1.14
C VAL A 411 -2.49 -6.40 -1.91
N LYS A 412 -1.34 -6.27 -1.25
CA LYS A 412 -0.07 -5.99 -1.94
C LYS A 412 0.33 -7.12 -2.90
N ILE A 413 0.21 -8.38 -2.46
CA ILE A 413 0.42 -9.56 -3.32
C ILE A 413 -0.56 -9.51 -4.50
N TRP A 414 -1.85 -9.25 -4.24
CA TRP A 414 -2.89 -9.13 -5.25
C TRP A 414 -2.59 -8.02 -6.27
N THR A 415 -2.16 -6.84 -5.81
CA THR A 415 -1.76 -5.73 -6.70
C THR A 415 -0.52 -6.06 -7.52
N SER A 416 0.48 -6.73 -6.94
CA SER A 416 1.67 -7.15 -7.69
C SER A 416 1.36 -8.22 -8.75
N VAL A 417 0.36 -9.09 -8.50
CA VAL A 417 -0.13 -10.04 -9.52
C VAL A 417 -0.88 -9.30 -10.63
N LEU A 418 -1.75 -8.35 -10.29
CA LEU A 418 -2.48 -7.54 -11.27
C LEU A 418 -1.57 -6.62 -12.11
N GLU A 419 -0.51 -6.09 -11.53
CA GLU A 419 0.54 -5.34 -12.24
C GLU A 419 1.19 -6.22 -13.31
N LYS A 420 1.54 -7.47 -12.96
CA LYS A 420 2.10 -8.44 -13.92
C LYS A 420 1.12 -8.82 -15.03
N CYS A 421 -0.19 -8.77 -14.76
CA CYS A 421 -1.24 -9.04 -15.74
C CYS A 421 -1.71 -7.78 -16.51
N GLY A 422 -1.11 -6.61 -16.29
CA GLY A 422 -1.45 -5.37 -17.01
C GLY A 422 -2.85 -4.78 -16.71
N LEU A 423 -3.51 -5.24 -15.65
CA LEU A 423 -4.90 -4.90 -15.30
C LEU A 423 -5.03 -3.89 -14.14
N LEU A 424 -3.93 -3.25 -13.72
CA LEU A 424 -3.94 -2.39 -12.54
C LEU A 424 -4.61 -1.02 -12.83
N LYS A 425 -5.80 -0.79 -12.26
CA LYS A 425 -6.56 0.46 -12.44
C LYS A 425 -6.51 1.44 -11.25
N GLN A 426 -6.16 1.00 -10.02
CA GLN A 426 -6.25 1.84 -8.82
C GLN A 426 -5.14 1.54 -7.78
N PRO A 427 -4.52 2.57 -7.16
CA PRO A 427 -3.52 2.39 -6.10
C PRO A 427 -4.17 1.89 -4.79
N PHE A 428 -3.41 1.16 -3.97
CA PHE A 428 -3.88 0.67 -2.67
C PHE A 428 -3.75 1.75 -1.58
N THR A 429 -4.88 2.12 -0.96
CA THR A 429 -4.94 3.23 0.00
C THR A 429 -5.01 2.74 1.45
N ARG A 430 -4.65 3.62 2.41
CA ARG A 430 -4.77 3.33 3.84
C ARG A 430 -6.23 3.13 4.29
N GLN A 431 -7.16 3.85 3.66
CA GLN A 431 -8.58 3.76 3.96
C GLN A 431 -9.14 2.40 3.55
N GLU A 432 -8.70 1.90 2.39
CA GLU A 432 -9.04 0.56 1.92
C GLU A 432 -8.51 -0.53 2.85
N ASN A 433 -7.27 -0.41 3.36
CA ASN A 433 -6.76 -1.36 4.34
C ASN A 433 -7.56 -1.33 5.66
N THR A 434 -8.02 -0.14 6.06
CA THR A 434 -8.90 0.01 7.22
C THR A 434 -10.23 -0.70 7.00
N VAL A 435 -10.83 -0.57 5.81
CA VAL A 435 -12.06 -1.29 5.41
C VAL A 435 -11.91 -2.81 5.54
N ILE A 436 -10.78 -3.37 5.09
CA ILE A 436 -10.49 -4.81 5.21
C ILE A 436 -10.42 -5.22 6.68
N GLN A 437 -9.66 -4.46 7.48
CA GLN A 437 -9.52 -4.72 8.91
C GLN A 437 -10.88 -4.71 9.62
N THR A 438 -11.71 -3.71 9.37
CA THR A 438 -13.06 -3.60 9.93
C THR A 438 -13.92 -4.81 9.55
N CYS A 439 -13.92 -5.22 8.28
CA CYS A 439 -14.69 -6.41 7.84
C CYS A 439 -14.25 -7.70 8.56
N VAL A 440 -12.93 -7.92 8.67
CA VAL A 440 -12.37 -9.13 9.29
C VAL A 440 -12.62 -9.15 10.81
N VAL A 441 -12.47 -8.00 11.47
CA VAL A 441 -12.76 -7.86 12.91
C VAL A 441 -14.23 -8.07 13.18
N ALA A 442 -15.14 -7.48 12.40
CA ALA A 442 -16.57 -7.73 12.52
C ALA A 442 -16.92 -9.22 12.42
N ALA A 443 -16.41 -9.91 11.40
CA ALA A 443 -16.69 -11.33 11.19
C ALA A 443 -16.11 -12.21 12.32
N SER A 444 -14.86 -11.96 12.71
CA SER A 444 -14.20 -12.71 13.80
C SER A 444 -14.80 -12.39 15.17
N GLY A 445 -15.31 -11.18 15.38
CA GLY A 445 -16.06 -10.78 16.57
C GLY A 445 -17.37 -11.55 16.74
N ILE A 446 -18.05 -11.90 15.64
CA ILE A 446 -19.22 -12.79 15.67
C ILE A 446 -18.84 -14.23 16.04
N ALA A 447 -17.65 -14.70 15.68
CA ALA A 447 -17.17 -16.01 16.12
C ALA A 447 -16.98 -16.10 17.65
N PHE A 448 -16.71 -14.96 18.31
CA PHE A 448 -16.66 -14.86 19.76
C PHE A 448 -18.05 -14.62 20.37
N SER A 449 -18.71 -13.53 19.98
CA SER A 449 -19.97 -13.06 20.54
C SER A 449 -21.17 -13.95 20.17
N GLY A 450 -21.07 -14.75 19.11
CA GLY A 450 -22.07 -15.73 18.68
C GLY A 450 -22.22 -16.94 19.61
N GLY A 451 -21.34 -17.09 20.61
CA GLY A 451 -21.57 -18.00 21.74
C GLY A 451 -21.28 -19.47 21.49
N PHE A 452 -20.61 -19.81 20.40
CA PHE A 452 -20.34 -21.20 19.96
C PHE A 452 -19.55 -22.05 20.97
N GLY A 453 -18.70 -21.43 21.81
CA GLY A 453 -18.01 -22.10 22.91
C GLY A 453 -18.61 -21.81 24.30
N SER A 454 -19.70 -21.04 24.37
CA SER A 454 -20.28 -20.54 25.62
C SER A 454 -21.80 -20.74 25.66
N TYR A 455 -22.60 -19.67 25.59
CA TYR A 455 -24.04 -19.75 25.83
C TYR A 455 -24.79 -20.57 24.78
N LEU A 456 -24.35 -20.59 23.52
CA LEU A 456 -25.05 -21.27 22.43
C LEU A 456 -24.85 -22.78 22.53
N PHE A 457 -23.60 -23.22 22.75
CA PHE A 457 -23.32 -24.64 22.98
C PHE A 457 -23.79 -25.12 24.36
N GLY A 458 -23.91 -24.23 25.35
CA GLY A 458 -24.55 -24.53 26.64
C GLY A 458 -26.04 -24.90 26.56
N MET A 459 -26.69 -24.64 25.42
CA MET A 459 -28.06 -25.09 25.14
C MET A 459 -28.13 -26.55 24.69
N SER A 460 -27.02 -27.15 24.25
CA SER A 460 -26.99 -28.50 23.68
C SER A 460 -27.28 -29.61 24.70
N GLU A 461 -27.76 -30.74 24.22
CA GLU A 461 -28.02 -31.90 25.07
C GLU A 461 -26.74 -32.47 25.68
N VAL A 462 -25.62 -32.39 24.95
CA VAL A 462 -24.31 -32.88 25.39
C VAL A 462 -23.86 -32.17 26.67
N VAL A 463 -24.01 -30.85 26.72
CA VAL A 463 -23.67 -30.06 27.92
C VAL A 463 -24.73 -30.23 29.01
N ALA A 464 -25.99 -30.39 28.63
CA ALA A 464 -27.08 -30.66 29.57
C ALA A 464 -26.88 -31.93 30.39
N ARG A 465 -26.51 -33.04 29.73
CA ARG A 465 -26.25 -34.32 30.40
C ARG A 465 -25.10 -34.26 31.42
N GLN A 466 -24.23 -33.25 31.32
CA GLN A 466 -23.12 -33.03 32.27
C GLN A 466 -23.54 -32.19 33.48
N SER A 467 -24.65 -31.45 33.40
CA SER A 467 -25.24 -30.72 34.53
C SER A 467 -26.29 -31.58 35.24
N THR A 468 -26.25 -31.63 36.58
CA THR A 468 -27.09 -32.52 37.42
C THR A 468 -28.56 -32.09 37.53
N GLU A 469 -28.94 -30.87 37.12
CA GLU A 469 -30.26 -30.28 37.32
C GLU A 469 -30.80 -29.60 36.05
N ALA A 470 -32.14 -29.54 35.88
CA ALA A 470 -32.86 -28.90 34.77
C ALA A 470 -32.59 -29.47 33.35
N ASN A 471 -32.62 -30.80 33.20
CA ASN A 471 -32.42 -31.50 31.92
C ASN A 471 -33.72 -31.76 31.11
N ASP A 472 -34.78 -31.02 31.38
CA ASP A 472 -36.05 -31.17 30.64
C ASP A 472 -35.90 -30.75 29.17
N ALA A 473 -36.70 -31.37 28.28
CA ALA A 473 -36.71 -31.06 26.84
C ALA A 473 -37.03 -29.58 26.51
N LEU A 474 -37.65 -28.85 27.45
CA LEU A 474 -37.92 -27.41 27.33
C LEU A 474 -36.67 -26.53 27.57
N ASN A 475 -35.62 -27.08 28.16
CA ASN A 475 -34.37 -26.39 28.55
C ASN A 475 -33.17 -26.77 27.67
N VAL A 476 -33.40 -27.54 26.60
CA VAL A 476 -32.36 -28.04 25.69
C VAL A 476 -32.73 -27.71 24.26
N LYS A 477 -31.74 -27.27 23.48
CA LYS A 477 -31.86 -27.06 22.05
C LYS A 477 -30.52 -27.31 21.37
N ASP A 478 -30.47 -28.34 20.55
CA ASP A 478 -29.24 -28.68 19.84
C ASP A 478 -28.91 -27.69 18.72
N PRO A 479 -27.61 -27.43 18.48
CA PRO A 479 -27.18 -26.56 17.40
C PRO A 479 -27.59 -27.16 16.06
N THR A 480 -28.23 -26.36 15.20
CA THR A 480 -28.39 -26.67 13.77
C THR A 480 -28.08 -25.44 12.94
N LEU A 481 -27.51 -25.66 11.76
CA LEU A 481 -26.94 -24.59 10.93
C LEU A 481 -27.97 -23.51 10.57
N ALA A 482 -29.21 -23.91 10.24
CA ALA A 482 -30.26 -22.99 9.80
C ALA A 482 -30.69 -22.02 10.91
N TRP A 483 -30.96 -22.50 12.13
CA TRP A 483 -31.41 -21.61 13.20
C TRP A 483 -30.25 -20.78 13.78
N MET A 484 -29.01 -21.30 13.80
CA MET A 484 -27.85 -20.53 14.26
C MET A 484 -27.60 -19.31 13.36
N ILE A 485 -27.63 -19.50 12.04
CA ILE A 485 -27.50 -18.40 11.07
C ILE A 485 -28.65 -17.40 11.25
N GLY A 486 -29.90 -17.89 11.31
CA GLY A 486 -31.08 -17.03 11.51
C GLY A 486 -31.03 -16.23 12.82
N PHE A 487 -30.58 -16.85 13.92
CA PHE A 487 -30.41 -16.19 15.20
C PHE A 487 -29.37 -15.06 15.13
N LEU A 488 -28.18 -15.34 14.58
CA LEU A 488 -27.11 -14.34 14.48
C LEU A 488 -27.48 -13.18 13.57
N PHE A 489 -28.12 -13.43 12.42
CA PHE A 489 -28.60 -12.37 11.54
C PHE A 489 -29.60 -11.44 12.21
N VAL A 490 -30.41 -11.97 13.12
CA VAL A 490 -31.44 -11.19 13.80
C VAL A 490 -30.85 -10.33 14.92
N VAL A 491 -29.86 -10.83 15.66
CA VAL A 491 -29.33 -10.14 16.85
C VAL A 491 -28.10 -9.26 16.60
N SER A 492 -27.27 -9.59 15.61
CA SER A 492 -25.94 -8.97 15.46
C SER A 492 -25.97 -7.53 14.92
N PHE A 493 -26.98 -7.17 14.13
CA PHE A 493 -27.06 -5.83 13.51
C PHE A 493 -27.55 -4.75 14.46
N LEU A 494 -28.24 -5.11 15.55
CA LEU A 494 -28.79 -4.14 16.52
C LEU A 494 -27.71 -3.31 17.20
N GLY A 495 -26.56 -3.94 17.52
CA GLY A 495 -25.40 -3.27 18.12
C GLY A 495 -24.88 -2.13 17.24
N LEU A 496 -24.85 -2.33 15.92
CA LEU A 496 -24.37 -1.36 14.96
C LEU A 496 -25.16 -0.05 15.01
N PHE A 497 -26.48 -0.14 15.01
CA PHE A 497 -27.35 1.04 14.99
C PHE A 497 -27.38 1.78 16.33
N SER A 498 -27.20 1.05 17.44
CA SER A 498 -27.26 1.64 18.80
C SER A 498 -26.17 2.69 19.07
N VAL A 499 -24.98 2.52 18.48
CA VAL A 499 -23.79 3.34 18.82
C VAL A 499 -23.52 4.45 17.80
N VAL A 500 -24.15 4.41 16.62
CA VAL A 500 -23.97 5.43 15.57
C VAL A 500 -24.24 6.86 16.07
N PRO A 501 -25.30 7.16 16.85
CA PRO A 501 -25.52 8.49 17.40
C PRO A 501 -24.45 8.90 18.43
N LEU A 502 -23.85 7.91 19.10
CA LEU A 502 -22.89 8.11 20.19
C LEU A 502 -21.46 8.33 19.68
N ARG A 503 -21.17 8.07 18.40
CA ARG A 503 -19.80 8.16 17.83
C ARG A 503 -19.11 9.51 18.07
N LYS A 504 -19.85 10.62 17.94
CA LYS A 504 -19.30 11.97 18.12
C LYS A 504 -18.88 12.15 19.57
N ILE A 505 -19.76 11.76 20.48
CA ILE A 505 -19.55 11.88 21.92
C ILE A 505 -18.33 11.06 22.34
N MET A 506 -18.22 9.82 21.87
CA MET A 506 -17.16 8.90 22.30
C MET A 506 -15.79 9.23 21.70
N ILE A 507 -15.73 9.55 20.40
CA ILE A 507 -14.47 9.73 19.67
C ILE A 507 -13.99 11.19 19.71
N VAL A 508 -14.90 12.16 19.55
CA VAL A 508 -14.55 13.59 19.43
C VAL A 508 -14.65 14.30 20.77
N ASP A 509 -15.77 14.14 21.50
CA ASP A 509 -16.01 14.92 22.73
C ASP A 509 -15.23 14.33 23.91
N PHE A 510 -15.34 13.02 24.16
CA PHE A 510 -14.59 12.34 25.22
C PHE A 510 -13.14 11.98 24.85
N LYS A 511 -12.80 11.99 23.55
CA LYS A 511 -11.48 11.62 23.03
C LYS A 511 -10.95 10.30 23.60
N LEU A 512 -11.83 9.29 23.69
CA LEU A 512 -11.46 7.97 24.20
C LEU A 512 -10.31 7.37 23.37
N THR A 513 -9.42 6.65 24.04
CA THR A 513 -8.17 6.20 23.45
C THR A 513 -8.39 5.00 22.53
N TYR A 514 -9.20 4.01 22.92
CA TYR A 514 -9.30 2.70 22.24
C TYR A 514 -7.92 2.15 21.84
N PRO A 515 -7.12 1.66 22.80
CA PRO A 515 -5.72 1.31 22.58
C PRO A 515 -5.46 0.40 21.38
N SER A 516 -6.22 -0.68 21.19
CA SER A 516 -6.12 -1.58 20.04
C SER A 516 -6.44 -0.89 18.71
N GLY A 517 -7.51 -0.06 18.68
CA GLY A 517 -7.88 0.71 17.49
C GLY A 517 -6.82 1.75 17.11
N THR A 518 -6.28 2.44 18.12
CA THR A 518 -5.19 3.41 17.96
C THR A 518 -3.91 2.74 17.46
N ALA A 519 -3.53 1.58 18.03
CA ALA A 519 -2.36 0.82 17.59
C ALA A 519 -2.50 0.36 16.13
N THR A 520 -3.70 -0.13 15.77
CA THR A 520 -4.04 -0.54 14.40
C THR A 520 -3.92 0.63 13.42
N ALA A 521 -4.45 1.81 13.79
CA ALA A 521 -4.35 2.99 12.94
C ALA A 521 -2.91 3.47 12.74
N HIS A 522 -2.08 3.44 13.80
CA HIS A 522 -0.66 3.78 13.69
C HIS A 522 0.08 2.81 12.77
N LEU A 523 -0.25 1.51 12.85
CA LEU A 523 0.30 0.48 11.98
C LEU A 523 -0.09 0.71 10.51
N ILE A 524 -1.38 0.90 10.23
CA ILE A 524 -1.88 1.13 8.86
C ILE A 524 -1.26 2.39 8.27
N ASN A 525 -1.24 3.51 9.02
CA ASN A 525 -0.60 4.73 8.55
C ASN A 525 0.90 4.51 8.27
N SER A 526 1.59 3.72 9.09
CA SER A 526 3.01 3.40 8.91
C SER A 526 3.29 2.67 7.59
N PHE A 527 2.42 1.76 7.14
CA PHE A 527 2.62 1.04 5.88
C PHE A 527 2.34 1.86 4.63
N HIS A 528 1.44 2.84 4.73
CA HIS A 528 1.02 3.67 3.60
C HIS A 528 1.67 5.05 3.58
N THR A 529 2.56 5.38 4.52
CA THR A 529 3.27 6.65 4.48
C THR A 529 4.34 6.59 3.37
N PRO A 530 4.24 7.39 2.29
CA PRO A 530 5.32 7.49 1.31
C PRO A 530 6.59 7.95 2.02
N GLN A 531 7.76 7.64 1.47
CA GLN A 531 9.08 7.85 2.12
C GLN A 531 9.43 9.30 2.54
N GLY A 532 8.49 10.26 2.41
CA GLY A 532 8.64 11.68 2.69
C GLY A 532 8.25 12.12 4.11
N ALA A 533 8.99 11.68 5.13
CA ALA A 533 9.27 12.44 6.36
C ALA A 533 10.32 11.68 7.19
N LYS A 534 11.44 12.30 7.55
CA LYS A 534 12.49 11.68 8.38
C LYS A 534 11.92 11.09 9.68
N LEU A 535 10.91 11.73 10.26
CA LEU A 535 10.21 11.26 11.46
C LEU A 535 9.38 10.00 11.21
N ALA A 536 8.62 9.95 10.12
CA ALA A 536 7.82 8.79 9.74
C ALA A 536 8.72 7.57 9.47
N LYS A 537 9.84 7.75 8.74
CA LYS A 537 10.82 6.66 8.51
C LYS A 537 11.39 6.13 9.84
N LYS A 538 11.63 7.01 10.81
CA LYS A 538 12.12 6.63 12.14
C LYS A 538 11.04 5.89 12.94
N GLN A 539 9.79 6.34 12.90
CA GLN A 539 8.64 5.66 13.51
C GLN A 539 8.44 4.26 12.94
N VAL A 540 8.47 4.10 11.60
CA VAL A 540 8.34 2.79 10.93
C VAL A 540 9.49 1.86 11.33
N ARG A 541 10.74 2.35 11.34
CA ARG A 541 11.89 1.53 11.75
C ARG A 541 11.80 1.11 13.22
N THR A 542 11.38 2.02 14.10
CA THR A 542 11.19 1.72 15.52
C THR A 542 10.06 0.70 15.72
N LEU A 543 8.92 0.90 15.07
CA LEU A 543 7.79 -0.03 15.10
C LEU A 543 8.23 -1.43 14.63
N GLY A 544 8.93 -1.51 13.50
CA GLY A 544 9.45 -2.79 12.98
C GLY A 544 10.43 -3.48 13.94
N LYS A 545 11.29 -2.72 14.63
CA LYS A 545 12.23 -3.27 15.63
C LYS A 545 11.49 -3.91 16.82
N PHE A 546 10.54 -3.17 17.41
CA PHE A 546 9.79 -3.67 18.57
C PHE A 546 8.77 -4.75 18.17
N PHE A 547 8.25 -4.70 16.96
CA PHE A 547 7.48 -5.78 16.35
C PHE A 547 8.27 -7.08 16.30
N SER A 548 9.47 -7.07 15.69
CA SER A 548 10.30 -8.27 15.61
C SER A 548 10.72 -8.79 16.99
N PHE A 549 11.07 -7.88 17.91
CA PHE A 549 11.38 -8.25 19.29
C PHE A 549 10.20 -8.97 19.96
N SER A 550 8.99 -8.39 19.86
CA SER A 550 7.81 -8.95 20.49
C SER A 550 7.34 -10.26 19.85
N PHE A 551 7.47 -10.40 18.53
CA PHE A 551 7.17 -11.65 17.83
C PHE A 551 8.12 -12.78 18.24
N LEU A 552 9.42 -12.49 18.30
CA LEU A 552 10.43 -13.46 18.76
C LEU A 552 10.26 -13.78 20.25
N TRP A 553 9.84 -12.81 21.05
CA TRP A 553 9.53 -13.03 22.46
C TRP A 553 8.33 -13.97 22.62
N GLY A 554 7.25 -13.76 21.87
CA GLY A 554 6.10 -14.68 21.86
C GLY A 554 6.50 -16.10 21.44
N PHE A 555 7.35 -16.24 20.40
CA PHE A 555 7.91 -17.53 19.99
C PHE A 555 8.72 -18.20 21.09
N PHE A 556 9.59 -17.44 21.74
CA PHE A 556 10.40 -17.92 22.85
C PHE A 556 9.51 -18.37 24.02
N GLN A 557 8.50 -17.59 24.40
CA GLN A 557 7.56 -17.95 25.46
C GLN A 557 6.80 -19.23 25.14
N TRP A 558 6.32 -19.37 23.90
CA TRP A 558 5.59 -20.57 23.45
C TRP A 558 6.39 -21.86 23.65
N PHE A 559 7.72 -21.83 23.54
CA PHE A 559 8.56 -23.02 23.75
C PHE A 559 8.45 -23.64 25.16
N PHE A 560 8.07 -22.84 26.17
CA PHE A 560 8.01 -23.23 27.59
C PHE A 560 6.58 -23.47 28.12
N THR A 561 5.56 -23.43 27.26
CA THR A 561 4.13 -23.53 27.65
C THR A 561 3.52 -24.92 27.38
N ALA A 562 4.26 -26.02 27.60
CA ALA A 562 3.78 -27.37 27.22
C ALA A 562 2.59 -27.92 28.04
N GLY A 563 2.13 -27.25 29.10
CA GLY A 563 1.01 -27.69 29.93
C GLY A 563 0.35 -26.58 30.76
N ASP A 564 -0.63 -26.95 31.58
CA ASP A 564 -1.40 -26.03 32.42
C ASP A 564 -0.52 -25.42 33.53
N ASP A 565 -0.62 -24.10 33.69
CA ASP A 565 0.22 -23.28 34.58
C ASP A 565 1.74 -23.43 34.31
N CYS A 566 2.13 -23.69 33.05
CA CYS A 566 3.53 -23.76 32.62
C CYS A 566 3.97 -22.52 31.84
N GLY A 567 5.25 -22.17 31.96
CA GLY A 567 5.92 -21.14 31.15
C GLY A 567 6.11 -19.81 31.88
N PHE A 568 6.67 -18.83 31.16
CA PHE A 568 6.92 -17.48 31.70
C PHE A 568 5.64 -16.75 32.11
N ILE A 569 4.50 -17.13 31.53
CA ILE A 569 3.16 -16.62 31.85
C ILE A 569 2.79 -16.89 33.32
N SER A 570 3.41 -17.92 33.95
CA SER A 570 3.15 -18.31 35.35
C SER A 570 4.32 -18.01 36.28
N PHE A 571 5.19 -17.05 35.94
CA PHE A 571 6.40 -16.74 36.70
C PHE A 571 6.09 -16.03 38.03
N PRO A 572 6.44 -16.58 39.22
CA PRO A 572 6.08 -16.00 40.51
C PRO A 572 7.01 -14.84 40.93
N THR A 573 6.96 -13.71 40.22
CA THR A 573 7.87 -12.55 40.40
C THR A 573 7.93 -12.01 41.84
N PHE A 574 6.78 -11.97 42.53
CA PHE A 574 6.66 -11.46 43.90
C PHE A 574 6.57 -12.58 44.95
N GLY A 575 6.94 -13.80 44.59
CA GLY A 575 6.89 -14.99 45.44
C GLY A 575 5.58 -15.80 45.33
N LEU A 576 5.62 -17.03 45.84
CA LEU A 576 4.54 -18.03 45.70
C LEU A 576 3.21 -17.61 46.35
N LYS A 577 3.25 -16.82 47.42
CA LYS A 577 2.03 -16.33 48.11
C LYS A 577 1.32 -15.26 47.28
N ALA A 578 2.08 -14.34 46.68
CA ALA A 578 1.55 -13.34 45.75
C ALA A 578 1.02 -14.00 44.46
N TYR A 579 1.73 -15.01 43.95
CA TYR A 579 1.30 -15.81 42.81
C TYR A 579 -0.07 -16.50 43.03
N ARG A 580 -0.30 -17.09 44.22
CA ARG A 580 -1.61 -17.66 44.59
C ARG A 580 -2.75 -16.63 44.58
N ASN A 581 -2.42 -15.38 44.91
CA ASN A 581 -3.36 -14.25 44.85
C ASN A 581 -3.37 -13.57 43.46
N LYS A 582 -2.84 -14.23 42.42
CA LYS A 582 -2.78 -13.73 41.03
C LYS A 582 -2.00 -12.41 40.88
N PHE A 583 -1.02 -12.15 41.75
CA PHE A 583 -0.04 -11.05 41.60
C PHE A 583 1.29 -11.61 41.11
N TYR A 584 1.51 -11.50 39.81
CA TYR A 584 2.75 -11.87 39.14
C TYR A 584 2.88 -11.10 37.83
N PHE A 585 4.09 -11.06 37.26
CA PHE A 585 4.35 -10.47 35.96
C PHE A 585 4.26 -11.59 34.91
N ASP A 586 3.36 -11.47 33.94
CA ASP A 586 3.13 -12.52 32.94
C ASP A 586 4.04 -12.39 31.70
N PHE A 587 4.85 -11.32 31.67
CA PHE A 587 5.78 -10.98 30.60
C PHE A 587 5.07 -10.83 29.24
N SER A 588 3.80 -10.45 29.21
CA SER A 588 3.08 -10.19 27.96
C SER A 588 3.50 -8.83 27.38
N ALA A 589 4.15 -8.88 26.21
CA ALA A 589 4.48 -7.66 25.48
C ALA A 589 3.23 -6.87 25.06
N THR A 590 2.11 -7.56 24.82
CA THR A 590 0.81 -6.91 24.56
C THR A 590 0.37 -6.03 25.74
N TYR A 591 0.35 -6.55 26.98
CA TYR A 591 -0.10 -5.76 28.13
C TYR A 591 0.83 -4.60 28.46
N VAL A 592 2.15 -4.78 28.30
CA VAL A 592 3.12 -3.69 28.41
C VAL A 592 2.85 -2.62 27.35
N GLY A 593 2.61 -3.02 26.10
CA GLY A 593 2.28 -2.09 25.01
C GLY A 593 0.97 -1.33 25.23
N VAL A 594 -0.12 -2.02 25.63
CA VAL A 594 -1.39 -1.36 25.98
C VAL A 594 -1.18 -0.39 27.16
N GLY A 595 -0.36 -0.78 28.14
CA GLY A 595 0.03 0.07 29.27
C GLY A 595 0.77 1.36 28.89
N MET A 596 1.49 1.37 27.77
CA MET A 596 2.12 2.57 27.22
C MET A 596 1.13 3.49 26.47
N ILE A 597 0.06 2.95 25.86
CA ILE A 597 -0.95 3.74 25.15
C ILE A 597 -2.01 4.30 26.12
N CYS A 598 -2.40 3.50 27.10
CA CYS A 598 -3.39 3.90 28.11
C CYS A 598 -2.87 5.07 28.97
N PRO A 599 -3.71 6.06 29.29
CA PRO A 599 -3.40 7.05 30.31
C PRO A 599 -3.00 6.38 31.63
N TYR A 600 -1.95 6.89 32.28
CA TYR A 600 -1.43 6.34 33.54
C TYR A 600 -2.52 6.23 34.62
N LEU A 601 -3.52 7.12 34.61
CA LEU A 601 -4.65 7.09 35.54
C LEU A 601 -5.44 5.77 35.45
N ILE A 602 -5.59 5.21 34.25
CA ILE A 602 -6.32 3.96 34.02
C ILE A 602 -5.52 2.78 34.59
N ASN A 603 -4.22 2.75 34.34
CA ASN A 603 -3.35 1.67 34.83
C ASN A 603 -3.22 1.70 36.35
N VAL A 604 -3.11 2.90 36.95
CA VAL A 604 -3.15 3.05 38.42
C VAL A 604 -4.51 2.62 38.97
N SER A 605 -5.61 2.96 38.31
CA SER A 605 -6.96 2.52 38.72
C SER A 605 -7.09 0.99 38.66
N LEU A 606 -6.56 0.35 37.61
CA LEU A 606 -6.47 -1.10 37.49
C LEU A 606 -5.67 -1.71 38.64
N LEU A 607 -4.51 -1.13 38.98
CA LEU A 607 -3.69 -1.61 40.10
C LEU A 607 -4.39 -1.47 41.45
N VAL A 608 -5.04 -0.33 41.71
CA VAL A 608 -5.85 -0.12 42.92
C VAL A 608 -7.00 -1.13 42.98
N GLY A 609 -7.66 -1.39 41.86
CA GLY A 609 -8.70 -2.42 41.73
C GLY A 609 -8.16 -3.83 42.03
N ALA A 610 -6.97 -4.17 41.54
CA ALA A 610 -6.32 -5.45 41.80
C ALA A 610 -5.97 -5.61 43.29
N ILE A 611 -5.36 -4.59 43.90
CA ILE A 611 -5.02 -4.59 45.33
C ILE A 611 -6.28 -4.73 46.19
N LEU A 612 -7.32 -3.97 45.89
CA LEU A 612 -8.58 -4.02 46.63
C LEU A 612 -9.25 -5.40 46.52
N SER A 613 -9.30 -5.97 45.32
CA SER A 613 -9.98 -7.25 45.07
C SER A 613 -9.17 -8.46 45.54
N TRP A 614 -8.07 -8.78 44.84
CA TRP A 614 -7.28 -9.98 45.09
C TRP A 614 -6.28 -9.82 46.24
N GLY A 615 -5.91 -8.59 46.59
CA GLY A 615 -5.02 -8.32 47.72
C GLY A 615 -5.75 -8.32 49.07
N VAL A 616 -6.96 -7.77 49.13
CA VAL A 616 -7.68 -7.54 50.40
C VAL A 616 -9.01 -8.29 50.45
N MET A 617 -9.94 -8.03 49.52
CA MET A 617 -11.31 -8.52 49.62
C MET A 617 -11.45 -10.05 49.53
N TRP A 618 -10.88 -10.67 48.49
CA TRP A 618 -11.03 -12.12 48.30
C TRP A 618 -10.38 -12.93 49.41
N PRO A 619 -9.16 -12.60 49.90
CA PRO A 619 -8.60 -13.25 51.09
C PRO A 619 -9.47 -13.08 52.35
N LEU A 620 -10.06 -11.91 52.59
CA LEU A 620 -10.94 -11.67 53.73
C LEU A 620 -12.25 -12.47 53.65
N ILE A 621 -12.86 -12.53 52.47
CA ILE A 621 -14.08 -13.32 52.23
C ILE A 621 -13.78 -14.82 52.34
N GLN A 622 -12.62 -15.25 51.83
CA GLN A 622 -12.16 -16.63 51.95
C GLN A 622 -11.90 -17.04 53.40
N GLY A 623 -11.40 -16.11 54.24
CA GLY A 623 -11.24 -16.32 55.68
C GLY A 623 -12.57 -16.47 56.44
N ARG A 624 -13.71 -16.13 55.83
CA ARG A 624 -15.06 -16.30 56.40
C ARG A 624 -15.84 -17.47 55.77
N LYS A 625 -15.12 -18.40 55.13
CA LYS A 625 -15.68 -19.67 54.61
C LYS A 625 -16.40 -20.42 55.74
N GLY A 626 -17.63 -20.89 55.48
CA GLY A 626 -18.51 -21.55 56.46
C GLY A 626 -19.59 -20.64 57.07
N SER A 627 -19.37 -19.33 57.16
CA SER A 627 -20.38 -18.36 57.65
C SER A 627 -21.09 -17.62 56.51
N TRP A 628 -20.33 -17.20 55.49
CA TRP A 628 -20.86 -16.40 54.37
C TRP A 628 -21.25 -17.26 53.15
N TYR A 629 -20.62 -18.43 53.00
CA TYR A 629 -20.94 -19.45 52.01
C TYR A 629 -20.51 -20.83 52.53
N SER A 630 -21.17 -21.91 52.09
CA SER A 630 -20.94 -23.27 52.61
C SER A 630 -19.51 -23.74 52.36
N ALA A 631 -18.99 -24.58 53.28
CA ALA A 631 -17.63 -25.11 53.22
C ALA A 631 -17.45 -26.17 52.10
N ASP A 632 -18.54 -26.80 51.68
CA ASP A 632 -18.55 -27.94 50.74
C ASP A 632 -18.37 -27.55 49.26
N TYR A 633 -18.60 -26.28 48.91
CA TYR A 633 -18.46 -25.83 47.54
C TYR A 633 -16.99 -25.65 47.14
N ARG A 634 -16.62 -26.18 45.95
CA ARG A 634 -15.33 -25.88 45.27
C ARG A 634 -15.20 -24.38 45.03
N SER A 635 -13.96 -23.88 45.01
CA SER A 635 -13.63 -22.44 44.85
C SER A 635 -14.18 -21.81 43.56
N ASP A 636 -14.42 -22.61 42.52
CA ASP A 636 -14.98 -22.17 41.23
C ASP A 636 -16.52 -22.21 41.16
N SER A 637 -17.18 -22.70 42.21
CA SER A 637 -18.64 -22.70 42.27
C SER A 637 -19.20 -21.28 42.45
N LEU A 638 -20.27 -20.98 41.73
CA LEU A 638 -20.99 -19.70 41.81
C LEU A 638 -21.68 -19.47 43.15
N HIS A 639 -22.03 -20.55 43.87
CA HIS A 639 -22.50 -20.48 45.26
C HIS A 639 -21.37 -20.16 46.27
N GLY A 640 -20.12 -20.12 45.79
CA GLY A 640 -18.94 -19.79 46.58
C GLY A 640 -18.37 -18.40 46.26
N LEU A 641 -17.04 -18.30 46.25
CA LEU A 641 -16.31 -17.05 46.06
C LEU A 641 -16.52 -16.43 44.67
N GLN A 642 -16.77 -17.27 43.65
CA GLN A 642 -16.93 -16.83 42.27
C GLN A 642 -18.20 -15.97 42.06
N GLY A 643 -19.27 -16.23 42.81
CA GLY A 643 -20.47 -15.39 42.81
C GLY A 643 -20.16 -13.95 43.20
N TYR A 644 -19.47 -13.75 44.34
CA TYR A 644 -19.09 -12.40 44.77
C TYR A 644 -18.23 -11.66 43.75
N LYS A 645 -17.25 -12.36 43.13
CA LYS A 645 -16.37 -11.78 42.11
C LYS A 645 -17.14 -11.21 40.92
N VAL A 646 -18.07 -12.01 40.38
CA VAL A 646 -18.83 -11.65 39.18
C VAL A 646 -19.80 -10.51 39.47
N PHE A 647 -20.60 -10.61 40.54
CA PHE A 647 -21.67 -9.63 40.81
C PHE A 647 -21.15 -8.27 41.32
N ILE A 648 -20.09 -8.27 42.14
CA ILE A 648 -19.49 -7.00 42.61
C ILE A 648 -18.85 -6.25 41.43
N ALA A 649 -18.18 -6.97 40.51
CA ALA A 649 -17.63 -6.37 39.30
C ALA A 649 -18.75 -5.77 38.43
N ILE A 650 -19.83 -6.52 38.19
CA ILE A 650 -21.01 -6.05 37.45
C ILE A 650 -21.57 -4.77 38.07
N ALA A 651 -21.75 -4.74 39.39
CA ALA A 651 -22.33 -3.60 40.10
C ALA A 651 -21.47 -2.33 39.96
N MET A 652 -20.14 -2.44 40.05
CA MET A 652 -19.26 -1.28 39.83
C MET A 652 -19.28 -0.80 38.37
N ILE A 653 -19.23 -1.72 37.41
CA ILE A 653 -19.28 -1.43 35.96
C ILE A 653 -20.58 -0.68 35.62
N LEU A 654 -21.72 -1.17 36.11
CA LEU A 654 -23.03 -0.56 35.91
C LEU A 654 -23.14 0.80 36.59
N GLY A 655 -22.63 0.95 37.82
CA GLY A 655 -22.67 2.22 38.55
C GLY A 655 -21.91 3.33 37.83
N ASP A 656 -20.71 3.03 37.34
CA ASP A 656 -19.89 3.97 36.58
C ASP A 656 -20.51 4.29 35.20
N GLY A 657 -20.89 3.26 34.46
CA GLY A 657 -21.46 3.40 33.13
C GLY A 657 -22.77 4.18 33.13
N LEU A 658 -23.67 3.88 34.08
CA LEU A 658 -24.96 4.54 34.20
C LEU A 658 -24.81 6.01 34.61
N TYR A 659 -23.89 6.33 35.53
CA TYR A 659 -23.60 7.73 35.89
C TYR A 659 -23.16 8.53 34.67
N ASN A 660 -22.20 8.01 33.90
CA ASN A 660 -21.70 8.67 32.69
C ASN A 660 -22.78 8.78 31.61
N PHE A 661 -23.63 7.76 31.45
CA PHE A 661 -24.76 7.80 30.52
C PHE A 661 -25.77 8.89 30.89
N VAL A 662 -26.20 8.93 32.16
CA VAL A 662 -27.15 9.93 32.66
C VAL A 662 -26.57 11.34 32.56
N LYS A 663 -25.28 11.53 32.86
CA LYS A 663 -24.58 12.80 32.70
C LYS A 663 -24.60 13.30 31.25
N VAL A 664 -24.29 12.42 30.30
CA VAL A 664 -24.29 12.76 28.85
C VAL A 664 -25.70 13.05 28.36
N LEU A 665 -26.67 12.21 28.73
CA LEU A 665 -28.07 12.39 28.37
C LEU A 665 -28.61 13.70 28.95
N GLY A 666 -28.30 14.00 30.21
CA GLY A 666 -28.67 15.24 30.89
C GLY A 666 -28.07 16.47 30.23
N GLY A 667 -26.77 16.44 29.88
CA GLY A 667 -26.11 17.54 29.15
C GLY A 667 -26.70 17.76 27.75
N THR A 668 -27.06 16.67 27.06
CA THR A 668 -27.69 16.74 25.73
C THR A 668 -29.12 17.29 25.81
N LEU A 669 -29.92 16.82 26.77
CA LEU A 669 -31.28 17.29 27.01
C LEU A 669 -31.29 18.76 27.47
N PHE A 670 -30.35 19.17 28.32
CA PHE A 670 -30.20 20.56 28.76
C PHE A 670 -29.77 21.48 27.61
N GLY A 671 -28.83 21.03 26.77
CA GLY A 671 -28.43 21.74 25.56
C GLY A 671 -29.60 21.90 24.58
N LEU A 672 -30.38 20.84 24.36
CA LEU A 672 -31.57 20.86 23.51
C LEU A 672 -32.67 21.75 24.12
N TYR A 673 -32.89 21.69 25.43
CA TYR A 673 -33.84 22.53 26.15
C TYR A 673 -33.46 24.02 26.01
N ASN A 674 -32.19 24.38 26.21
CA ASN A 674 -31.72 25.75 25.99
C ASN A 674 -31.84 26.17 24.53
N GLN A 675 -31.55 25.28 23.58
CA GLN A 675 -31.69 25.58 22.14
C GLN A 675 -33.16 25.77 21.72
N ILE A 676 -34.10 25.04 22.33
CA ILE A 676 -35.55 25.21 22.12
C ILE A 676 -36.05 26.47 22.85
N ARG A 677 -35.52 26.77 24.04
CA ARG A 677 -35.86 27.97 24.82
C ARG A 677 -35.36 29.25 24.14
N ASP A 678 -34.14 29.24 23.62
CA ASP A 678 -33.54 30.38 22.91
C ASP A 678 -34.16 30.58 21.52
N LYS A 679 -34.78 29.54 20.93
CA LYS A 679 -35.61 29.68 19.72
C LYS A 679 -36.88 30.52 19.93
N ASN A 680 -37.30 30.71 21.19
CA ASN A 680 -38.43 31.58 21.55
C ASN A 680 -37.98 32.99 21.99
N ALA A 681 -36.67 33.27 22.03
CA ALA A 681 -36.13 34.61 22.26
C ALA A 681 -35.60 35.18 20.93
N ASN A 682 -36.50 35.74 20.11
CA ASN A 682 -36.13 36.33 18.83
C ASN A 682 -35.18 37.54 18.97
N HIS A 683 -34.21 37.60 18.05
CA HIS A 683 -33.57 38.79 17.48
C HIS A 683 -32.99 39.84 18.45
N VAL A 684 -31.76 39.62 18.94
CA VAL A 684 -30.78 40.69 19.13
C VAL A 684 -29.38 40.13 18.84
N LEU A 685 -28.71 40.63 17.79
CA LEU A 685 -27.25 40.49 17.64
C LEU A 685 -26.55 41.14 18.84
N PRO A 686 -25.45 40.56 19.34
CA PRO A 686 -24.33 41.41 19.67
C PRO A 686 -23.03 40.90 19.03
N VAL A 687 -22.44 41.80 18.24
CA VAL A 687 -21.00 41.93 18.07
C VAL A 687 -20.38 42.23 19.45
N GLY A 688 -19.24 41.60 19.75
CA GLY A 688 -18.28 42.14 20.71
C GLY A 688 -17.90 41.24 21.89
N ASN A 689 -16.69 40.68 21.81
CA ASN A 689 -15.76 40.40 22.91
C ASN A 689 -16.31 39.69 24.16
N GLN A 690 -16.26 38.36 24.13
CA GLN A 690 -15.84 37.60 25.31
C GLN A 690 -14.68 36.69 24.95
N SER A 691 -13.50 37.09 25.42
CA SER A 691 -12.28 36.29 25.42
C SER A 691 -12.53 34.99 26.18
N SER A 692 -12.90 33.95 25.43
CA SER A 692 -12.77 32.57 25.89
C SER A 692 -11.27 32.31 26.15
N PRO A 693 -10.88 31.65 27.26
CA PRO A 693 -9.49 31.27 27.43
C PRO A 693 -9.06 30.45 26.21
N PRO A 694 -7.82 30.62 25.71
CA PRO A 694 -7.39 29.93 24.51
C PRO A 694 -7.51 28.43 24.75
N ALA A 695 -8.41 27.78 24.00
CA ALA A 695 -8.38 26.35 23.87
C ALA A 695 -6.98 25.97 23.38
N PRO A 696 -6.32 24.95 23.95
CA PRO A 696 -5.00 24.54 23.50
C PRO A 696 -5.07 24.35 21.99
N GLU A 697 -4.18 25.03 21.24
CA GLU A 697 -4.13 25.01 19.78
C GLU A 697 -4.24 23.55 19.31
N LEU A 698 -5.44 23.16 18.86
CA LEU A 698 -5.66 21.83 18.29
C LEU A 698 -4.79 21.77 17.04
N SER A 699 -3.85 20.81 17.02
CA SER A 699 -2.99 20.54 15.88
C SER A 699 -3.83 20.53 14.59
N TYR A 700 -3.31 21.15 13.53
CA TYR A 700 -3.99 21.23 12.22
C TYR A 700 -4.50 19.86 11.74
N ASP A 701 -3.75 18.80 12.02
CA ASP A 701 -4.13 17.42 11.71
C ASP A 701 -5.38 16.95 12.47
N ASP A 702 -5.53 17.32 13.74
CA ASP A 702 -6.69 16.96 14.55
C ASP A 702 -7.95 17.75 14.16
N GLN A 703 -7.79 19.01 13.74
CA GLN A 703 -8.88 19.79 13.17
C GLN A 703 -9.38 19.17 11.86
N ARG A 704 -8.45 18.78 10.97
CA ARG A 704 -8.78 18.14 9.69
C ARG A 704 -9.44 16.77 9.87
N ARG A 705 -8.95 15.95 10.80
CA ARG A 705 -9.58 14.66 11.18
C ARG A 705 -11.01 14.87 11.66
N THR A 706 -11.21 15.85 12.54
CA THR A 706 -12.53 16.18 13.08
C THR A 706 -13.48 16.67 12.00
N GLN A 707 -13.03 17.55 11.10
CA GLN A 707 -13.85 18.04 9.98
C GLN A 707 -14.29 16.91 9.05
N LEU A 708 -13.37 16.02 8.65
CA LEU A 708 -13.72 14.88 7.78
C LEU A 708 -14.66 13.89 8.47
N PHE A 709 -14.39 13.55 9.73
CA PHE A 709 -15.23 12.66 10.51
C PHE A 709 -16.65 13.20 10.72
N LEU A 710 -16.79 14.52 10.86
CA LEU A 710 -18.09 15.19 11.02
C LEU A 710 -18.78 15.52 9.68
N LYS A 711 -18.07 15.59 8.56
CA LYS A 711 -18.65 15.84 7.24
C LYS A 711 -19.43 14.63 6.72
N ASP A 712 -18.86 13.43 6.87
CA ASP A 712 -19.48 12.18 6.41
C ASP A 712 -20.35 11.52 7.50
N GLN A 713 -21.19 12.31 8.16
CA GLN A 713 -22.08 11.78 9.20
C GLN A 713 -23.18 10.90 8.62
N ILE A 714 -23.40 9.73 9.24
CA ILE A 714 -24.62 8.95 9.08
C ILE A 714 -25.74 9.70 9.82
N PRO A 715 -26.88 9.99 9.17
CA PRO A 715 -28.03 10.63 9.81
C PRO A 715 -28.49 9.85 11.04
N THR A 716 -28.70 10.54 12.15
CA THR A 716 -29.21 9.92 13.40
C THR A 716 -30.59 9.31 13.20
N SER A 717 -31.44 9.93 12.38
CA SER A 717 -32.76 9.38 12.01
C SER A 717 -32.65 8.01 11.33
N PHE A 718 -31.67 7.83 10.43
CA PHE A 718 -31.41 6.54 9.79
C PHE A 718 -31.00 5.48 10.83
N ALA A 719 -30.16 5.84 11.79
CA ALA A 719 -29.75 4.93 12.85
C ALA A 719 -30.91 4.51 13.76
N ILE A 720 -31.76 5.46 14.17
CA ILE A 720 -32.92 5.20 15.03
C ILE A 720 -33.95 4.33 14.29
N VAL A 721 -34.30 4.66 13.05
CA VAL A 721 -35.24 3.88 12.23
C VAL A 721 -34.68 2.47 11.97
N GLY A 722 -33.39 2.36 11.67
CA GLY A 722 -32.71 1.08 11.51
C GLY A 722 -32.79 0.22 12.78
N TYR A 723 -32.49 0.81 13.94
CA TYR A 723 -32.58 0.13 15.24
C TYR A 723 -33.99 -0.38 15.52
N ILE A 724 -35.01 0.47 15.38
CA ILE A 724 -36.42 0.12 15.63
C ILE A 724 -36.87 -0.99 14.66
N THR A 725 -36.52 -0.88 13.38
CA THR A 725 -36.91 -1.87 12.36
C THR A 725 -36.33 -3.24 12.68
N VAL A 726 -35.02 -3.32 12.94
CA VAL A 726 -34.37 -4.59 13.29
C VAL A 726 -34.90 -5.12 14.64
N ALA A 727 -35.19 -4.24 15.61
CA ALA A 727 -35.73 -4.65 16.91
C ALA A 727 -37.13 -5.25 16.80
N VAL A 728 -38.00 -4.68 15.96
CA VAL A 728 -39.34 -5.22 15.68
C VAL A 728 -39.25 -6.58 14.99
N VAL A 729 -38.44 -6.68 13.93
CA VAL A 729 -38.21 -7.96 13.22
C VAL A 729 -37.68 -9.01 14.18
N SER A 730 -36.72 -8.64 15.02
CA SER A 730 -36.12 -9.54 16.00
C SER A 730 -37.10 -10.01 17.06
N THR A 731 -37.96 -9.12 17.56
CA THR A 731 -39.00 -9.44 18.55
C THR A 731 -40.04 -10.44 18.01
N ILE A 732 -40.25 -10.48 16.69
CA ILE A 732 -41.16 -11.43 16.03
C ILE A 732 -40.49 -12.79 15.80
N ILE A 733 -39.21 -12.80 15.39
CA ILE A 733 -38.52 -14.03 14.98
C ILE A 733 -37.96 -14.81 16.18
N LEU A 734 -37.39 -14.13 17.18
CA LEU A 734 -36.76 -14.78 18.34
C LEU A 734 -37.68 -15.73 19.12
N PRO A 735 -38.96 -15.38 19.42
CA PRO A 735 -39.89 -16.30 20.09
C PRO A 735 -40.23 -17.54 19.26
N ARG A 736 -40.13 -17.48 17.92
CA ARG A 736 -40.30 -18.65 17.05
C ARG A 736 -39.08 -19.57 17.07
N ILE A 737 -37.88 -19.01 17.24
CA ILE A 737 -36.65 -19.78 17.40
C ILE A 737 -36.61 -20.39 18.81
N PHE A 738 -36.91 -19.61 19.84
CA PHE A 738 -36.86 -20.03 21.25
C PHE A 738 -38.24 -19.81 21.89
N HIS A 739 -39.08 -20.85 21.91
CA HIS A 739 -40.42 -20.79 22.50
C HIS A 739 -40.46 -20.27 23.96
N PRO A 740 -39.50 -20.63 24.84
CA PRO A 740 -39.44 -20.08 26.21
C PRO A 740 -39.17 -18.57 26.27
N LEU A 741 -38.58 -17.98 25.23
CA LEU A 741 -38.24 -16.57 25.16
C LEU A 741 -39.42 -15.76 24.59
N LYS A 742 -40.35 -15.39 25.47
CA LYS A 742 -41.53 -14.58 25.10
C LYS A 742 -41.14 -13.17 24.63
N TRP A 743 -42.01 -12.60 23.78
CA TRP A 743 -41.78 -11.29 23.12
C TRP A 743 -41.50 -10.14 24.09
N TYR A 744 -42.16 -10.12 25.25
CA TYR A 744 -42.01 -9.04 26.22
C TYR A 744 -40.63 -9.02 26.90
N TYR A 745 -39.97 -10.18 27.07
CA TYR A 745 -38.59 -10.23 27.57
C TYR A 745 -37.63 -9.54 26.59
N ILE A 746 -37.84 -9.76 25.30
CA ILE A 746 -36.99 -9.21 24.23
C ILE A 746 -37.16 -7.69 24.13
N VAL A 747 -38.39 -7.18 24.25
CA VAL A 747 -38.67 -5.74 24.27
C VAL A 747 -37.92 -5.04 25.42
N VAL A 748 -37.96 -5.62 26.63
CA VAL A 748 -37.22 -5.06 27.78
C VAL A 748 -35.71 -5.07 27.53
N ILE A 749 -35.17 -6.15 26.96
CA ILE A 749 -33.75 -6.21 26.58
C ILE A 749 -33.40 -5.08 25.59
N TYR A 750 -34.22 -4.84 24.57
CA TYR A 750 -33.95 -3.79 23.57
C TYR A 750 -34.12 -2.36 24.09
N ILE A 751 -34.95 -2.15 25.10
CA ILE A 751 -35.01 -0.84 25.77
C ILE A 751 -33.73 -0.59 26.57
N LEU A 752 -33.20 -1.61 27.25
CA LEU A 752 -32.00 -1.49 28.10
C LEU A 752 -30.68 -1.57 27.32
N ALA A 753 -30.67 -2.25 26.17
CA ALA A 753 -29.46 -2.59 25.45
C ALA A 753 -28.63 -1.37 24.98
N PRO A 754 -29.21 -0.25 24.45
CA PRO A 754 -28.42 0.91 24.05
C PRO A 754 -27.64 1.53 25.21
N THR A 755 -28.23 1.58 26.40
CA THR A 755 -27.56 2.08 27.62
C THR A 755 -26.38 1.19 27.98
N LEU A 756 -26.57 -0.14 27.97
CA LEU A 756 -25.49 -1.09 28.27
C LEU A 756 -24.41 -1.12 27.18
N ALA A 757 -24.80 -0.95 25.92
CA ALA A 757 -23.88 -0.81 24.79
C ALA A 757 -22.99 0.43 24.95
N PHE A 758 -23.56 1.57 25.35
CA PHE A 758 -22.78 2.77 25.70
C PHE A 758 -21.80 2.49 26.84
N CYS A 759 -22.28 1.88 27.94
CA CYS A 759 -21.44 1.58 29.10
C CYS A 759 -20.25 0.68 28.74
N ASN A 760 -20.50 -0.36 27.94
CA ASN A 760 -19.45 -1.27 27.48
C ASN A 760 -18.48 -0.60 26.50
N ALA A 761 -19.00 0.12 25.50
CA ALA A 761 -18.16 0.79 24.53
C ALA A 761 -17.31 1.90 25.19
N TYR A 762 -17.83 2.56 26.23
CA TYR A 762 -17.09 3.52 27.05
C TYR A 762 -15.97 2.84 27.85
N GLY A 763 -16.29 1.73 28.54
CA GLY A 763 -15.31 0.94 29.27
C GLY A 763 -14.20 0.43 28.36
N CYS A 764 -14.57 -0.15 27.21
CA CYS A 764 -13.62 -0.59 26.18
C CYS A 764 -12.76 0.56 25.65
N GLY A 765 -13.33 1.75 25.44
CA GLY A 765 -12.56 2.92 25.00
C GLY A 765 -11.51 3.41 25.99
N LEU A 766 -11.72 3.14 27.29
CA LEU A 766 -10.77 3.44 28.36
C LEU A 766 -9.73 2.33 28.54
N THR A 767 -10.15 1.07 28.59
CA THR A 767 -9.31 -0.04 29.07
C THR A 767 -8.96 -1.07 28.00
N ASP A 768 -9.42 -0.90 26.77
CA ASP A 768 -9.31 -1.84 25.64
C ASP A 768 -10.06 -3.17 25.82
N TRP A 769 -10.81 -3.31 26.90
CA TRP A 769 -11.48 -4.55 27.27
C TRP A 769 -12.99 -4.45 27.08
N SER A 770 -13.54 -5.35 26.26
CA SER A 770 -14.99 -5.53 26.15
C SER A 770 -15.50 -6.45 27.25
N LEU A 771 -16.45 -5.96 28.04
CA LEU A 771 -17.11 -6.67 29.13
C LEU A 771 -18.44 -7.30 28.67
N ALA A 772 -18.62 -7.53 27.36
CA ALA A 772 -19.86 -8.05 26.77
C ALA A 772 -20.33 -9.36 27.43
N SER A 773 -19.41 -10.26 27.77
CA SER A 773 -19.71 -11.52 28.50
C SER A 773 -20.33 -11.27 29.88
N THR A 774 -19.90 -10.22 30.57
CA THR A 774 -20.40 -9.82 31.89
C THR A 774 -21.83 -9.28 31.82
N TYR A 775 -22.13 -8.44 30.81
CA TYR A 775 -23.50 -7.98 30.55
C TYR A 775 -24.41 -9.12 30.08
N GLY A 776 -23.87 -10.06 29.29
CA GLY A 776 -24.57 -11.29 28.89
C GLY A 776 -25.01 -12.12 30.11
N LYS A 777 -24.11 -12.32 31.08
CA LYS A 777 -24.44 -13.00 32.35
C LYS A 777 -25.54 -12.28 33.12
N LEU A 778 -25.51 -10.95 33.19
CA LEU A 778 -26.61 -10.20 33.82
C LEU A 778 -27.96 -10.47 33.12
N ALA A 779 -27.98 -10.55 31.78
CA ALA A 779 -29.18 -10.94 31.03
C ALA A 779 -29.66 -12.36 31.38
N ILE A 780 -28.74 -13.32 31.60
CA ILE A 780 -29.09 -14.67 32.09
C ILE A 780 -29.85 -14.58 33.41
N PHE A 781 -29.34 -13.84 34.39
CA PHE A 781 -29.96 -13.75 35.71
C PHE A 781 -31.32 -13.04 35.68
N VAL A 782 -31.42 -11.91 34.98
CA VAL A 782 -32.67 -11.13 34.93
C VAL A 782 -33.78 -11.90 34.24
N ILE A 783 -33.50 -12.50 33.07
CA ILE A 783 -34.52 -13.21 32.29
C ILE A 783 -34.74 -14.64 32.80
N GLY A 784 -33.68 -15.31 33.24
CA GLY A 784 -33.78 -16.63 33.86
C GLY A 784 -34.66 -16.61 35.11
N ALA A 785 -34.44 -15.64 36.00
CA ALA A 785 -35.23 -15.48 37.22
C ALA A 785 -36.70 -15.13 36.92
N TRP A 786 -36.93 -14.32 35.88
CA TRP A 786 -38.29 -13.91 35.50
C TRP A 786 -39.07 -15.05 34.80
N ALA A 787 -38.39 -15.88 34.00
CA ALA A 787 -39.01 -17.01 33.33
C ALA A 787 -39.29 -18.19 34.29
N GLY A 788 -38.38 -18.47 35.23
CA GLY A 788 -38.49 -19.58 36.19
C GLY A 788 -38.22 -20.95 35.57
N ALA A 789 -37.95 -21.96 36.42
CA ALA A 789 -37.45 -23.27 35.99
C ALA A 789 -38.46 -24.03 35.13
N HIS A 790 -39.72 -23.97 35.56
CA HIS A 790 -40.83 -24.73 35.01
C HIS A 790 -41.27 -24.26 33.61
N ASN A 791 -40.84 -23.07 33.18
CA ASN A 791 -41.20 -22.49 31.87
C ASN A 791 -40.02 -22.43 30.88
N GLY A 792 -38.98 -23.25 31.08
CA GLY A 792 -37.81 -23.23 30.18
C GLY A 792 -36.85 -22.06 30.45
N GLY A 793 -36.78 -21.57 31.69
CA GLY A 793 -36.01 -20.37 32.04
C GLY A 793 -34.50 -20.46 31.78
N VAL A 794 -33.93 -21.67 31.79
CA VAL A 794 -32.50 -21.87 31.48
C VAL A 794 -32.23 -21.53 30.01
N LEU A 795 -33.07 -22.05 29.10
CA LEU A 795 -32.96 -21.78 27.67
C LEU A 795 -33.27 -20.30 27.36
N ALA A 796 -34.29 -19.73 28.00
CA ALA A 796 -34.63 -18.30 27.85
C ALA A 796 -33.48 -17.38 28.32
N GLY A 797 -32.86 -17.69 29.46
CA GLY A 797 -31.71 -16.95 29.99
C GLY A 797 -30.48 -17.02 29.08
N LEU A 798 -30.13 -18.21 28.58
CA LEU A 798 -29.03 -18.39 27.64
C LEU A 798 -29.28 -17.68 26.30
N ALA A 799 -30.51 -17.69 25.79
CA ALA A 799 -30.86 -16.97 24.56
C ALA A 799 -30.79 -15.45 24.76
N ALA A 800 -31.31 -14.94 25.89
CA ALA A 800 -31.21 -13.54 26.27
C ALA A 800 -29.75 -13.08 26.43
N CYS A 801 -28.89 -13.94 26.99
CA CYS A 801 -27.45 -13.70 27.04
C CYS A 801 -26.87 -13.46 25.65
N GLY A 802 -27.22 -14.31 24.69
CA GLY A 802 -26.74 -14.17 23.32
C GLY A 802 -27.20 -12.87 22.68
N VAL A 803 -28.46 -12.50 22.86
CA VAL A 803 -28.99 -11.21 22.38
C VAL A 803 -28.18 -10.05 22.95
N MET A 804 -27.98 -10.01 24.28
CA MET A 804 -27.26 -8.92 24.93
C MET A 804 -25.78 -8.89 24.55
N MET A 805 -25.12 -10.05 24.54
CA MET A 805 -23.68 -10.17 24.26
C MET A 805 -23.35 -9.73 22.83
N ASN A 806 -24.17 -10.08 21.83
CA ASN A 806 -23.98 -9.63 20.46
C ASN A 806 -24.15 -8.10 20.34
N ILE A 807 -25.24 -7.53 20.89
CA ILE A 807 -25.48 -6.08 20.80
C ILE A 807 -24.33 -5.29 21.41
N VAL A 808 -23.93 -5.67 22.63
CA VAL A 808 -22.94 -4.94 23.43
C VAL A 808 -21.52 -5.13 22.88
N SER A 809 -21.18 -6.32 22.35
CA SER A 809 -19.89 -6.56 21.70
C SER A 809 -19.78 -5.80 20.39
N THR A 810 -20.75 -5.96 19.49
CA THR A 810 -20.72 -5.32 18.16
C THR A 810 -20.71 -3.80 18.24
N ALA A 811 -21.39 -3.21 19.24
CA ALA A 811 -21.33 -1.77 19.50
C ALA A 811 -19.93 -1.30 19.94
N SER A 812 -19.26 -2.08 20.80
CA SER A 812 -17.88 -1.81 21.22
C SER A 812 -16.91 -1.92 20.04
N ASP A 813 -17.01 -2.99 19.26
CA ASP A 813 -16.14 -3.26 18.10
C ASP A 813 -16.27 -2.14 17.05
N LEU A 814 -17.50 -1.73 16.71
CA LEU A 814 -17.74 -0.63 15.78
C LEU A 814 -17.17 0.70 16.29
N THR A 815 -17.23 0.96 17.60
CA THR A 815 -16.67 2.21 18.15
C THR A 815 -15.15 2.21 18.10
N GLN A 816 -14.54 1.05 18.34
CA GLN A 816 -13.10 0.86 18.16
C GLN A 816 -12.69 1.05 16.70
N ASP A 817 -13.48 0.54 15.74
CA ASP A 817 -13.23 0.76 14.31
C ASP A 817 -13.46 2.21 13.89
N PHE A 818 -14.43 2.92 14.49
CA PHE A 818 -14.55 4.38 14.29
C PHE A 818 -13.32 5.14 14.79
N LYS A 819 -12.68 4.70 15.89
CA LYS A 819 -11.39 5.28 16.30
C LYS A 819 -10.31 5.02 15.26
N THR A 820 -10.20 3.80 14.76
CA THR A 820 -9.23 3.45 13.71
C THR A 820 -9.45 4.32 12.48
N GLY A 821 -10.69 4.40 11.99
CA GLY A 821 -11.09 5.22 10.85
C GLY A 821 -10.84 6.71 11.04
N TYR A 822 -11.10 7.25 12.25
CA TYR A 822 -10.79 8.64 12.58
C TYR A 822 -9.29 8.94 12.43
N MET A 823 -8.42 8.02 12.84
CA MET A 823 -6.97 8.18 12.76
C MET A 823 -6.38 7.85 11.38
N THR A 824 -7.00 6.98 10.59
CA THR A 824 -6.60 6.68 9.20
C THR A 824 -7.27 7.56 8.16
N LEU A 825 -8.11 8.52 8.59
CA LEU A 825 -8.89 9.40 7.72
C LEU A 825 -9.83 8.61 6.77
N ALA A 826 -10.38 7.50 7.26
CA ALA A 826 -11.44 6.74 6.59
C ALA A 826 -12.82 7.32 6.95
N SER A 827 -13.77 7.22 6.02
CA SER A 827 -15.10 7.81 6.24
C SER A 827 -15.90 6.94 7.24
N PRO A 828 -16.64 7.55 8.19
CA PRO A 828 -17.50 6.80 9.10
C PRO A 828 -18.58 5.99 8.39
N ARG A 829 -19.03 6.45 7.22
CA ARG A 829 -19.99 5.71 6.37
C ARG A 829 -19.37 4.43 5.82
N SER A 830 -18.15 4.50 5.28
CA SER A 830 -17.44 3.31 4.80
C SER A 830 -17.19 2.33 5.94
N MET A 831 -16.75 2.80 7.13
CA MET A 831 -16.59 1.93 8.30
C MET A 831 -17.90 1.21 8.68
N PHE A 832 -19.02 1.94 8.71
CA PHE A 832 -20.32 1.34 9.02
C PHE A 832 -20.77 0.30 7.98
N VAL A 833 -20.61 0.58 6.68
CA VAL A 833 -20.93 -0.36 5.61
C VAL A 833 -20.02 -1.59 5.66
N SER A 834 -18.72 -1.40 5.90
CA SER A 834 -17.76 -2.49 6.11
C SER A 834 -18.14 -3.36 7.30
N GLN A 835 -18.59 -2.76 8.39
CA GLN A 835 -19.05 -3.50 9.57
C GLN A 835 -20.32 -4.31 9.28
N ILE A 836 -21.30 -3.75 8.54
CA ILE A 836 -22.50 -4.48 8.11
C ILE A 836 -22.11 -5.70 7.27
N ILE A 837 -21.24 -5.53 6.28
CA ILE A 837 -20.81 -6.60 5.37
C ILE A 837 -20.02 -7.66 6.16
N GLY A 838 -19.06 -7.26 6.98
CA GLY A 838 -18.28 -8.17 7.82
C GLY A 838 -19.15 -8.94 8.82
N THR A 839 -20.12 -8.28 9.44
CA THR A 839 -21.09 -8.92 10.35
C THR A 839 -21.96 -9.94 9.59
N ALA A 840 -22.45 -9.60 8.39
CA ALA A 840 -23.20 -10.52 7.55
C ALA A 840 -22.38 -11.75 7.15
N MET A 841 -21.10 -11.55 6.79
CA MET A 841 -20.16 -12.64 6.51
C MET A 841 -19.94 -13.51 7.76
N GLY A 842 -19.73 -12.90 8.93
CA GLY A 842 -19.58 -13.61 10.21
C GLY A 842 -20.82 -14.45 10.57
N CYS A 843 -22.03 -13.92 10.34
CA CYS A 843 -23.28 -14.63 10.59
C CYS A 843 -23.42 -15.93 9.77
N VAL A 844 -22.71 -16.06 8.64
CA VAL A 844 -22.69 -17.27 7.80
C VAL A 844 -21.45 -18.12 8.09
N ILE A 845 -20.26 -17.50 8.07
CA ILE A 845 -18.98 -18.20 8.19
C ILE A 845 -18.84 -18.83 9.58
N SER A 846 -19.18 -18.12 10.66
CA SER A 846 -18.97 -18.63 12.02
C SER A 846 -19.81 -19.88 12.32
N PRO A 847 -21.13 -19.93 12.01
CA PRO A 847 -21.90 -21.16 12.12
C PRO A 847 -21.39 -22.31 11.26
N CYS A 848 -20.95 -22.04 10.02
CA CYS A 848 -20.40 -23.07 9.13
C CYS A 848 -19.11 -23.67 9.70
N VAL A 849 -18.20 -22.83 10.20
CA VAL A 849 -16.95 -23.28 10.83
C VAL A 849 -17.26 -24.07 12.10
N PHE A 850 -18.13 -23.57 12.98
CA PHE A 850 -18.55 -24.30 14.17
C PHE A 850 -19.17 -25.67 13.82
N TRP A 851 -20.03 -25.71 12.80
CA TRP A 851 -20.67 -26.94 12.34
C TRP A 851 -19.67 -27.99 11.85
N LEU A 852 -18.58 -27.56 11.20
CA LEU A 852 -17.48 -28.45 10.82
C LEU A 852 -16.83 -29.08 12.06
N PHE A 853 -16.50 -28.30 13.09
CA PHE A 853 -15.98 -28.84 14.35
C PHE A 853 -17.00 -29.77 15.03
N TYR A 854 -18.25 -29.35 15.11
CA TYR A 854 -19.31 -30.11 15.78
C TYR A 854 -19.58 -31.48 15.12
N LYS A 855 -19.52 -31.57 13.79
CA LYS A 855 -19.68 -32.85 13.07
C LYS A 855 -18.41 -33.69 12.98
N ALA A 856 -17.24 -33.06 12.96
CA ALA A 856 -15.97 -33.78 12.77
C ALA A 856 -15.51 -34.53 14.03
N PHE A 857 -15.91 -34.08 15.23
CA PHE A 857 -15.47 -34.67 16.50
C PHE A 857 -16.66 -35.28 17.26
N HIS A 858 -16.65 -36.59 17.49
CA HIS A 858 -17.72 -37.29 18.21
C HIS A 858 -17.73 -37.01 19.72
N ASP A 859 -16.57 -36.72 20.34
CA ASP A 859 -16.42 -36.41 21.77
C ASP A 859 -16.45 -34.89 22.07
N PHE A 860 -17.13 -34.13 21.21
CA PHE A 860 -17.16 -32.67 21.29
C PHE A 860 -17.87 -32.19 22.56
N GLY A 861 -17.22 -31.32 23.35
CA GLY A 861 -17.78 -30.77 24.57
C GLY A 861 -17.68 -31.66 25.82
N VAL A 862 -16.98 -32.79 25.74
CA VAL A 862 -16.74 -33.68 26.90
C VAL A 862 -15.44 -33.25 27.61
N PRO A 863 -15.42 -33.12 28.95
CA PRO A 863 -14.21 -32.80 29.70
C PRO A 863 -13.07 -33.80 29.41
N GLY A 864 -11.90 -33.29 29.02
CA GLY A 864 -10.73 -34.11 28.68
C GLY A 864 -10.62 -34.53 27.20
N SER A 865 -11.62 -34.18 26.36
CA SER A 865 -11.50 -34.34 24.90
C SER A 865 -10.65 -33.24 24.27
N GLN A 866 -10.37 -33.36 22.96
CA GLN A 866 -9.58 -32.35 22.22
C GLN A 866 -10.25 -30.96 22.21
N TYR A 867 -11.57 -30.91 22.30
CA TYR A 867 -12.37 -29.67 22.34
C TYR A 867 -13.41 -29.75 23.47
N PRO A 868 -13.00 -29.47 24.72
CA PRO A 868 -13.85 -29.67 25.89
C PRO A 868 -14.90 -28.57 26.10
N ALA A 869 -14.77 -27.40 25.44
CA ALA A 869 -15.69 -26.26 25.53
C ALA A 869 -16.11 -25.91 26.99
N PRO A 870 -15.15 -25.67 27.91
CA PRO A 870 -15.41 -25.59 29.34
C PRO A 870 -16.36 -24.44 29.73
N PHE A 871 -16.36 -23.36 28.95
CA PHE A 871 -17.24 -22.21 29.19
C PHE A 871 -18.71 -22.51 28.93
N ALA A 872 -19.05 -23.45 28.03
CA ALA A 872 -20.44 -23.81 27.78
C ALA A 872 -21.11 -24.38 29.03
N LEU A 873 -20.41 -25.25 29.76
CA LEU A 873 -20.86 -25.80 31.03
C LEU A 873 -21.02 -24.69 32.09
N VAL A 874 -20.07 -23.77 32.16
CA VAL A 874 -20.13 -22.62 33.11
C VAL A 874 -21.34 -21.75 32.84
N TYR A 875 -21.63 -21.39 31.58
CA TYR A 875 -22.77 -20.56 31.23
C TYR A 875 -24.10 -21.28 31.48
N ARG A 876 -24.17 -22.59 31.21
CA ARG A 876 -25.36 -23.39 31.54
C ARG A 876 -25.60 -23.41 33.05
N ASN A 877 -24.58 -23.67 33.86
CA ASN A 877 -24.70 -23.64 35.32
C ASN A 877 -25.10 -22.24 35.85
N MET A 878 -24.64 -21.15 35.20
CA MET A 878 -25.12 -19.80 35.50
C MET A 878 -26.59 -19.60 35.18
N ALA A 879 -27.09 -20.22 34.11
CA ALA A 879 -28.50 -20.15 33.74
C ALA A 879 -29.41 -20.96 34.66
N ILE A 880 -28.95 -22.13 35.11
CA ILE A 880 -29.63 -22.92 36.16
C ILE A 880 -29.72 -22.08 37.43
N LEU A 881 -28.61 -21.47 37.86
CA LEU A 881 -28.61 -20.58 39.02
C LEU A 881 -29.48 -19.34 38.82
N GLY A 882 -29.48 -18.77 37.62
CA GLY A 882 -30.26 -17.58 37.29
C GLY A 882 -31.75 -17.81 37.43
N VAL A 883 -32.20 -19.02 37.15
CA VAL A 883 -33.59 -19.45 37.29
C VAL A 883 -34.06 -19.51 38.74
N GLU A 884 -33.18 -19.84 39.69
CA GLU A 884 -33.47 -19.80 41.13
C GLU A 884 -33.52 -18.37 41.70
N GLY A 885 -33.18 -17.38 40.87
CA GLY A 885 -33.21 -15.96 41.21
C GLY A 885 -32.08 -15.51 42.13
N PHE A 886 -32.17 -14.25 42.58
CA PHE A 886 -31.16 -13.65 43.46
C PHE A 886 -31.09 -14.29 44.87
N SER A 887 -32.07 -15.13 45.22
CA SER A 887 -32.11 -15.92 46.46
C SER A 887 -31.03 -17.00 46.53
N ALA A 888 -30.55 -17.50 45.39
CA ALA A 888 -29.52 -18.54 45.35
C ALA A 888 -28.08 -18.00 45.52
N LEU A 889 -27.93 -16.67 45.60
CA LEU A 889 -26.63 -16.02 45.78
C LEU A 889 -26.12 -16.17 47.22
N PRO A 890 -24.78 -16.16 47.40
CA PRO A 890 -24.17 -16.18 48.72
C PRO A 890 -24.68 -15.07 49.66
N LYS A 891 -24.75 -15.34 50.97
CA LYS A 891 -25.27 -14.41 51.97
C LYS A 891 -24.52 -13.07 51.93
N ARG A 892 -25.24 -11.95 51.92
CA ARG A 892 -24.69 -10.57 51.85
C ARG A 892 -24.07 -10.16 50.49
N CYS A 893 -24.13 -11.00 49.45
CA CYS A 893 -23.64 -10.65 48.11
C CYS A 893 -24.34 -9.41 47.55
N LEU A 894 -25.69 -9.35 47.60
CA LEU A 894 -26.47 -8.21 47.10
C LEU A 894 -26.17 -6.90 47.86
N MET A 895 -26.00 -6.97 49.19
CA MET A 895 -25.66 -5.79 49.98
C MET A 895 -24.31 -5.21 49.56
N LEU A 896 -23.29 -6.06 49.35
CA LEU A 896 -22.01 -5.61 48.81
C LEU A 896 -22.17 -5.00 47.42
N CYS A 897 -22.99 -5.60 46.54
CA CYS A 897 -23.25 -5.04 45.22
C CYS A 897 -23.85 -3.63 45.30
N TYR A 898 -24.84 -3.38 46.16
CA TYR A 898 -25.41 -2.04 46.34
C TYR A 898 -24.40 -1.04 46.89
N VAL A 899 -23.56 -1.44 47.85
CA VAL A 899 -22.49 -0.58 48.39
C VAL A 899 -21.50 -0.21 47.29
N PHE A 900 -20.99 -1.19 46.53
CA PHE A 900 -20.02 -0.93 45.46
C PHE A 900 -20.62 -0.13 44.29
N PHE A 901 -21.90 -0.33 43.97
CA PHE A 901 -22.64 0.50 43.02
C PHE A 901 -22.71 1.95 43.49
N GLY A 902 -23.08 2.18 44.75
CA GLY A 902 -23.13 3.52 45.34
C GLY A 902 -21.76 4.19 45.41
N VAL A 903 -20.70 3.44 45.76
CA VAL A 903 -19.32 3.93 45.77
C VAL A 903 -18.86 4.34 44.36
N ALA A 904 -19.18 3.57 43.32
CA ALA A 904 -18.84 3.92 41.95
C ALA A 904 -19.49 5.25 41.51
N ILE A 905 -20.76 5.47 41.86
CA ILE A 905 -21.45 6.75 41.61
C ILE A 905 -20.80 7.88 42.40
N ALA A 906 -20.54 7.67 43.69
CA ALA A 906 -19.93 8.68 44.56
C ALA A 906 -18.55 9.11 44.07
N ILE A 907 -17.69 8.18 43.65
CA ILE A 907 -16.35 8.49 43.11
C ILE A 907 -16.47 9.36 41.85
N ASN A 908 -17.39 9.03 40.94
CA ASN A 908 -17.60 9.83 39.73
C ASN A 908 -18.18 11.22 40.02
N PHE A 909 -19.11 11.32 40.96
CA PHE A 909 -19.64 12.59 41.42
C PHE A 909 -18.54 13.48 42.02
N VAL A 910 -17.73 12.93 42.93
CA VAL A 910 -16.58 13.65 43.52
C VAL A 910 -15.59 14.07 42.43
N ARG A 911 -15.34 13.21 41.44
CA ARG A 911 -14.44 13.53 40.31
C ARG A 911 -14.93 14.73 39.49
N ASP A 912 -16.23 14.84 39.28
CA ASP A 912 -16.83 15.95 38.53
C ASP A 912 -16.85 17.26 39.32
N VAL A 913 -17.07 17.21 40.63
CA VAL A 913 -17.14 18.39 41.51
C VAL A 913 -15.76 19.00 41.80
N VAL A 914 -14.72 18.16 41.90
CA VAL A 914 -13.41 18.55 42.45
C VAL A 914 -12.47 19.22 41.40
N GLY A 915 -12.96 19.42 40.17
CA GLY A 915 -12.29 20.18 39.11
C GLY A 915 -11.12 19.45 38.41
N PRO A 916 -10.69 19.91 37.21
CA PRO A 916 -9.83 19.13 36.30
C PRO A 916 -8.39 18.88 36.79
N ARG A 917 -7.89 19.67 37.76
CA ARG A 917 -6.54 19.49 38.32
C ARG A 917 -6.48 18.35 39.33
N ARG A 918 -7.49 18.25 40.21
CA ARG A 918 -7.57 17.23 41.26
C ARG A 918 -8.25 15.94 40.76
N ALA A 919 -9.12 16.03 39.77
CA ALA A 919 -9.72 14.87 39.08
C ALA A 919 -8.71 13.91 38.43
N LYS A 920 -7.47 14.36 38.20
CA LYS A 920 -6.37 13.54 37.67
C LYS A 920 -5.81 12.50 38.65
N PHE A 921 -6.14 12.63 39.94
CA PHE A 921 -5.68 11.70 40.99
C PHE A 921 -6.76 10.74 41.47
N ILE A 922 -8.01 10.97 41.07
CA ILE A 922 -9.15 10.14 41.47
C ILE A 922 -9.25 8.95 40.50
N PRO A 923 -9.19 7.70 40.99
CA PRO A 923 -9.26 6.53 40.14
C PRO A 923 -10.63 6.38 39.47
N ILE A 924 -10.66 5.67 38.35
CA ILE A 924 -11.87 5.44 37.56
C ILE A 924 -12.49 4.10 38.00
N PRO A 925 -13.72 4.10 38.55
CA PRO A 925 -14.38 2.87 39.03
C PRO A 925 -14.51 1.78 37.97
N MET A 926 -14.82 2.14 36.72
CA MET A 926 -14.86 1.17 35.61
C MET A 926 -13.53 0.40 35.46
N ALA A 927 -12.40 1.10 35.49
CA ALA A 927 -11.08 0.49 35.38
C ALA A 927 -10.75 -0.34 36.64
N MET A 928 -11.17 0.10 37.82
CA MET A 928 -11.00 -0.67 39.07
C MET A 928 -11.79 -1.99 39.08
N ALA A 929 -12.86 -2.11 38.30
CA ALA A 929 -13.73 -3.28 38.31
C ALA A 929 -13.21 -4.48 37.50
N ILE A 930 -12.39 -4.25 36.48
CA ILE A 930 -11.87 -5.31 35.60
C ILE A 930 -11.02 -6.36 36.35
N PRO A 931 -10.10 -5.96 37.25
CA PRO A 931 -9.28 -6.89 38.04
C PRO A 931 -10.10 -7.76 39.00
N PHE A 932 -11.28 -7.31 39.43
CA PHE A 932 -12.17 -8.11 40.27
C PHE A 932 -12.58 -9.41 39.57
N TYR A 933 -12.64 -9.39 38.24
CA TYR A 933 -12.98 -10.54 37.41
C TYR A 933 -11.73 -11.33 36.97
N LEU A 934 -10.71 -10.66 36.44
CA LEU A 934 -9.59 -11.34 35.74
C LEU A 934 -8.41 -11.70 36.65
N GLY A 935 -8.08 -10.90 37.67
CA GLY A 935 -6.83 -11.05 38.44
C GLY A 935 -5.98 -9.79 38.48
N GLY A 936 -4.86 -9.83 39.20
CA GLY A 936 -3.91 -8.73 39.29
C GLY A 936 -2.78 -8.76 38.26
N TYR A 937 -2.52 -9.90 37.62
CA TYR A 937 -1.34 -10.12 36.78
C TYR A 937 -1.20 -9.10 35.64
N PHE A 938 -2.20 -8.97 34.77
CA PHE A 938 -2.16 -8.04 33.63
C PHE A 938 -2.07 -6.56 34.04
N THR A 939 -2.56 -6.22 35.26
CA THR A 939 -2.51 -4.83 35.75
C THR A 939 -1.08 -4.39 36.09
N ILE A 940 -0.24 -5.33 36.52
CA ILE A 940 1.17 -5.09 36.81
C ILE A 940 1.90 -4.81 35.49
N ASP A 941 1.64 -5.62 34.47
CA ASP A 941 2.23 -5.46 33.14
C ASP A 941 1.85 -4.13 32.48
N MET A 942 0.57 -3.73 32.56
CA MET A 942 0.12 -2.41 32.08
C MET A 942 0.75 -1.25 32.86
N CYS A 943 0.90 -1.38 34.19
CA CYS A 943 1.60 -0.37 35.00
C CYS A 943 3.07 -0.24 34.63
N LEU A 944 3.74 -1.36 34.34
CA LEU A 944 5.13 -1.35 33.86
C LEU A 944 5.25 -0.59 32.53
N GLY A 945 4.32 -0.80 31.59
CA GLY A 945 4.26 -0.04 30.34
C GLY A 945 4.16 1.47 30.57
N SER A 946 3.26 1.90 31.46
CA SER A 946 3.16 3.32 31.85
C SER A 946 4.41 3.85 32.55
N LEU A 947 5.06 3.04 33.38
CA LEU A 947 6.30 3.42 34.05
C LEU A 947 7.43 3.62 33.04
N ILE A 948 7.55 2.73 32.04
CA ILE A 948 8.53 2.85 30.95
C ILE A 948 8.31 4.16 30.20
N LEU A 949 7.07 4.46 29.80
CA LEU A 949 6.77 5.70 29.09
C LEU A 949 7.00 6.93 29.97
N PHE A 950 6.65 6.87 31.26
CA PHE A 950 6.89 7.95 32.21
C PHE A 950 8.38 8.25 32.39
N MET A 951 9.21 7.22 32.61
CA MET A 951 10.67 7.39 32.69
C MET A 951 11.25 7.92 31.38
N TRP A 952 10.77 7.43 30.24
CA TRP A 952 11.22 7.94 28.95
C TRP A 952 10.83 9.40 28.74
N SER A 953 9.61 9.81 29.12
CA SER A 953 9.17 11.20 29.02
C SER A 953 9.97 12.16 29.91
N LYS A 954 10.48 11.68 31.06
CA LYS A 954 11.38 12.41 31.95
C LYS A 954 12.76 12.63 31.34
N ILE A 955 13.25 11.68 30.54
CA ILE A 955 14.57 11.76 29.89
C ILE A 955 14.49 12.59 28.61
N ASP A 956 13.53 12.30 27.73
CA ASP A 956 13.37 12.96 26.43
C ASP A 956 11.89 12.99 26.03
N LYS A 957 11.21 14.07 26.43
CA LYS A 957 9.79 14.28 26.16
C LYS A 957 9.46 14.28 24.67
N VAL A 958 10.29 14.93 23.84
CA VAL A 958 10.04 15.07 22.40
C VAL A 958 10.13 13.72 21.70
N LYS A 959 11.14 12.89 22.02
CA LYS A 959 11.23 11.54 21.46
C LYS A 959 10.15 10.61 22.01
N ALA A 960 9.81 10.71 23.29
CA ALA A 960 8.77 9.88 23.90
C ALA A 960 7.39 10.14 23.26
N ASP A 961 7.01 11.40 23.08
CA ASP A 961 5.73 11.76 22.45
C ASP A 961 5.69 11.33 20.97
N ALA A 962 6.83 11.40 20.27
CA ALA A 962 6.90 11.04 18.85
C ALA A 962 7.03 9.53 18.57
N LEU A 963 7.74 8.77 19.42
CA LEU A 963 8.05 7.35 19.19
C LEU A 963 7.33 6.41 20.15
N GLY A 964 6.83 6.88 21.29
CA GLY A 964 6.13 6.09 22.30
C GLY A 964 4.96 5.29 21.73
N PRO A 965 4.02 5.91 20.98
CA PRO A 965 2.93 5.18 20.34
C PRO A 965 3.41 4.13 19.33
N ALA A 966 4.51 4.38 18.61
CA ALA A 966 5.08 3.44 17.65
C ALA A 966 5.75 2.22 18.33
N VAL A 967 6.43 2.43 19.46
CA VAL A 967 6.98 1.34 20.29
C VAL A 967 5.86 0.48 20.86
N ALA A 968 4.87 1.13 21.47
CA ALA A 968 3.73 0.45 22.07
C ALA A 968 2.93 -0.36 21.05
N SER A 969 2.68 0.23 19.87
CA SER A 969 2.05 -0.46 18.75
C SER A 969 2.91 -1.65 18.31
N GLY A 970 4.23 -1.49 18.16
CA GLY A 970 5.13 -2.58 17.81
C GLY A 970 5.06 -3.78 18.76
N LEU A 971 5.01 -3.53 20.08
CA LEU A 971 4.85 -4.57 21.10
C LEU A 971 3.50 -5.29 20.98
N ILE A 972 2.40 -4.56 20.85
CA ILE A 972 1.05 -5.14 20.67
C ILE A 972 0.99 -5.95 19.37
N CYS A 973 1.55 -5.41 18.28
CA CYS A 973 1.53 -6.03 16.96
C CYS A 973 2.34 -7.33 16.92
N GLY A 974 3.54 -7.37 17.50
CA GLY A 974 4.41 -8.54 17.39
C GLY A 974 3.86 -9.75 18.15
N ASP A 975 3.39 -9.53 19.39
CA ASP A 975 2.78 -10.58 20.22
C ASP A 975 1.41 -11.01 19.66
N GLY A 976 0.57 -10.06 19.25
CA GLY A 976 -0.73 -10.33 18.61
C GLY A 976 -0.63 -11.07 17.26
N ILE A 977 0.51 -11.00 16.57
CA ILE A 977 0.74 -11.77 15.34
C ILE A 977 1.32 -13.14 15.64
N TRP A 978 2.13 -13.28 16.69
CA TRP A 978 2.60 -14.59 17.13
C TRP A 978 1.45 -15.53 17.54
N SER A 979 0.33 -15.00 18.03
CA SER A 979 -0.86 -15.79 18.35
C SER A 979 -1.43 -16.57 17.15
N MET A 980 -1.15 -16.14 15.91
CA MET A 980 -1.59 -16.85 14.71
C MET A 980 -0.77 -18.11 14.41
N PRO A 981 0.57 -18.06 14.23
CA PRO A 981 1.38 -19.26 14.12
C PRO A 981 1.18 -20.23 15.28
N SER A 982 1.10 -19.74 16.53
CA SER A 982 0.89 -20.62 17.68
C SER A 982 -0.48 -21.33 17.62
N ALA A 983 -1.54 -20.64 17.19
CA ALA A 983 -2.84 -21.26 16.97
C ALA A 983 -2.81 -22.31 15.84
N ILE A 984 -2.10 -22.03 14.73
CA ILE A 984 -1.91 -22.94 13.59
C ILE A 984 -1.09 -24.18 13.99
N LEU A 985 0.01 -24.00 14.71
CA LEU A 985 0.83 -25.10 15.25
C LEU A 985 -0.02 -25.99 16.16
N ALA A 986 -0.80 -25.36 17.03
CA ALA A 986 -1.72 -26.10 17.87
C ALA A 986 -2.86 -26.75 17.04
N LEU A 987 -3.24 -26.24 15.85
CA LEU A 987 -4.24 -26.87 14.97
C LEU A 987 -3.65 -28.12 14.31
N ALA A 988 -2.35 -28.09 14.01
CA ALA A 988 -1.57 -29.22 13.52
C ALA A 988 -1.24 -30.26 14.63
N GLY A 989 -1.74 -30.07 15.86
CA GLY A 989 -1.48 -30.97 16.99
C GLY A 989 -0.08 -30.88 17.60
N ILE A 990 0.70 -29.87 17.22
CA ILE A 990 2.07 -29.67 17.73
C ILE A 990 1.98 -29.07 19.13
N LYS A 991 2.47 -29.81 20.13
CA LYS A 991 2.60 -29.34 21.51
C LYS A 991 3.94 -28.64 21.72
N PRO A 992 4.01 -27.62 22.59
CA PRO A 992 5.29 -27.07 23.01
C PRO A 992 6.18 -28.14 23.66
N PRO A 993 7.51 -28.02 23.53
CA PRO A 993 8.44 -29.05 23.99
C PRO A 993 8.73 -29.01 25.50
N ILE A 994 8.69 -27.85 26.15
CA ILE A 994 9.09 -27.69 27.55
C ILE A 994 7.91 -27.18 28.38
N CYS A 995 7.66 -27.75 29.56
CA CYS A 995 6.82 -27.13 30.60
C CYS A 995 7.74 -26.62 31.72
N MET A 996 7.78 -25.30 31.91
CA MET A 996 8.45 -24.70 33.06
C MET A 996 7.44 -24.43 34.17
N LYS A 997 7.54 -25.12 35.31
CA LYS A 997 6.62 -24.95 36.45
C LYS A 997 7.36 -24.50 37.70
N PHE A 998 6.77 -23.57 38.45
CA PHE A 998 7.37 -23.05 39.68
C PHE A 998 6.70 -23.64 40.92
N LEU A 999 7.45 -24.46 41.65
CA LEU A 999 6.97 -25.17 42.84
C LEU A 999 7.60 -24.58 44.11
N SER A 1000 6.94 -24.79 45.25
CA SER A 1000 7.55 -24.51 46.55
C SER A 1000 8.74 -25.44 46.80
N ARG A 1001 9.77 -24.96 47.51
CA ARG A 1001 10.99 -25.72 47.83
C ARG A 1001 10.72 -27.14 48.36
N SER A 1002 9.72 -27.32 49.23
CA SER A 1002 9.33 -28.63 49.77
C SER A 1002 8.73 -29.57 48.72
N ALA A 1003 7.94 -29.03 47.78
CA ALA A 1003 7.36 -29.80 46.69
C ALA A 1003 8.41 -30.10 45.62
N ASN A 1004 9.31 -29.15 45.35
CA ASN A 1004 10.43 -29.37 44.44
C ASN A 1004 11.35 -30.49 44.95
N SER A 1005 11.70 -30.47 46.25
CA SER A 1005 12.47 -31.56 46.86
C SER A 1005 11.77 -32.92 46.74
N ARG A 1006 10.43 -32.99 46.85
CA ARG A 1006 9.68 -34.24 46.62
C ARG A 1006 9.72 -34.69 45.16
N VAL A 1007 9.61 -33.75 44.23
CA VAL A 1007 9.70 -34.04 42.79
C VAL A 1007 11.11 -34.47 42.42
N ASP A 1008 12.15 -33.80 42.92
CA ASP A 1008 13.55 -34.17 42.72
C ASP A 1008 13.84 -35.57 43.29
N THR A 1009 13.24 -35.91 44.44
CA THR A 1009 13.32 -37.26 45.02
C THR A 1009 12.58 -38.29 44.15
N PHE A 1010 11.41 -37.94 43.59
CA PHE A 1010 10.63 -38.81 42.70
C PHE A 1010 11.27 -39.00 41.31
N LEU A 1011 11.96 -38.00 40.79
CA LEU A 1011 12.69 -38.08 39.52
C LEU A 1011 14.05 -38.78 39.67
N GLY A 1012 14.61 -38.77 40.88
CA GLY A 1012 15.85 -39.48 41.22
C GLY A 1012 15.64 -40.93 41.69
N SER A 1013 14.40 -41.36 41.93
CA SER A 1013 13.97 -42.75 42.18
C SER A 1013 13.47 -43.40 40.90
#